data_AF-A0A523QYL2-F1
#
_entry.id   AF-A0A523QYL2-F1
#
_cell.length_a   1.000
_cell.length_b   1.000
_cell.length_c   1.000
_cell.angle_alpha   90.00
_cell.angle_beta   90.00
_cell.angle_gamma   90.00
#
_symmetry.space_group_name_H-M   'P 1'
#
loop_
_entity.id
_entity.type
_entity.pdbx_description
1 polymer ?
#
loop_
_entity_poly.entity_id
_entity_poly.type
_entity_poly.pdbx_seq_one_letter_code
_entity_poly.pdbx_strand_id
1 'polypeptide(L)'
;MRKLLVVIGCILFSSILLFAQVDIPDRSLLHKTEERYFPHHLSEVLYEDSLHLFDAQKYIIDMWVDIPNDTIWAQFKGIVESKSDTLTALKVHFIGLTIDSILVRGSKTTFSRPDTHLVINLPYAIPSGDTVSYTVFYHGEPIVGGGVFGGGLTINDTITYVDCEPYGAKRWLPIYDRPSDKAYLETTIHVPSGYKVISNGTLVDSTVTGGWWYFHWQENHTIANYLIVFAASNQFATLRDTFNYQTYTMPIYHWVSREDSALAATKFVRTADMLGWFSDTYGLYPFIDEKYSHVGTPIGGAMEDQTNTFFNLDLNWGSDWDWVVAHELAHQWWGDWVTCGTWKDIWLNEGFATFSEAHYYWHRDGEQAYHNYMRIYIMNYYINHEPYPPYSIYDPDVLFSVVTYEKGAAVLHMLRHIIGDSLFFESLRQYGITYAEGSAVTSEFTAKVEEVSGMDLFWFFDEWVYKPGHPEYEYGWWYDSLAADSFRVNLQVSQVQSHSWGVPTYVMPIDIFIPESGGDTLKTVINDSLDYQEFTFYTNSSPTNLMFDPGNWVLKEATEVAPGVKEKGSYTRGTNLSIFPNPARTSVSISFSLKNNKPFDIYIFDITGREVNRFSDRKGKTVWNLNDRRGERVGKGIYFIQCKRGDTALATSKVVIL
;
A
#
# COMPACT_ATOMS: atom_id res chain seq x y z
N MET A 1 -0.99 36.18 67.55
CA MET A 1 -2.32 35.56 67.38
C MET A 1 -2.92 36.02 66.06
N ARG A 2 -3.14 35.07 65.12
CA ARG A 2 -4.13 35.00 64.01
C ARG A 2 -4.44 36.31 63.23
N LYS A 3 -4.36 36.35 61.90
CA LYS A 3 -5.05 35.46 60.95
C LYS A 3 -4.28 35.32 59.62
N LEU A 4 -4.20 34.07 59.17
CA LEU A 4 -3.79 33.61 57.84
C LEU A 4 -4.98 33.81 56.90
N LEU A 5 -4.77 34.42 55.73
CA LEU A 5 -5.73 34.44 54.62
C LEU A 5 -5.17 33.51 53.55
N VAL A 6 -5.80 32.36 53.39
CA VAL A 6 -5.52 31.39 52.33
C VAL A 6 -6.39 31.77 51.13
N VAL A 7 -5.76 32.10 50.01
CA VAL A 7 -6.41 32.18 48.70
C VAL A 7 -6.07 30.89 47.97
N ILE A 8 -7.07 30.03 47.77
CA ILE A 8 -6.96 28.83 46.94
C ILE A 8 -7.18 29.27 45.49
N GLY A 9 -6.11 29.32 44.70
CA GLY A 9 -6.19 29.40 43.26
C GLY A 9 -6.28 27.99 42.67
N CYS A 10 -7.44 27.65 42.10
CA CYS A 10 -7.59 26.46 41.28
C CYS A 10 -6.79 26.65 39.99
N ILE A 11 -5.63 26.00 39.89
CA ILE A 11 -4.90 25.85 38.63
C ILE A 11 -5.48 24.60 37.95
N LEU A 12 -6.31 24.83 36.93
CA LEU A 12 -6.66 23.83 35.92
C LEU A 12 -5.37 23.43 35.20
N PHE A 13 -4.85 22.24 35.49
CA PHE A 13 -3.85 21.59 34.65
C PHE A 13 -4.54 21.14 33.37
N SER A 14 -4.55 22.00 32.34
CA SER A 14 -4.64 21.52 30.97
C SER A 14 -3.29 20.90 30.63
N SER A 15 -3.23 19.57 30.60
CA SER A 15 -2.11 18.83 30.01
C SER A 15 -2.09 19.12 28.50
N ILE A 16 -1.41 20.18 28.11
CA ILE A 16 -0.99 20.39 26.73
C ILE A 16 0.17 19.40 26.52
N LEU A 17 -0.17 18.20 26.04
CA LEU A 17 0.79 17.33 25.39
C LEU A 17 1.16 18.03 24.07
N LEU A 18 2.28 18.75 24.10
CA LEU A 18 2.99 19.17 22.89
C LEU A 18 3.51 17.91 22.20
N PHE A 19 2.66 17.26 21.40
CA PHE A 19 3.15 16.32 20.41
C PHE A 19 3.88 17.13 19.34
N ALA A 20 5.19 16.96 19.25
CA ALA A 20 5.93 17.43 18.10
C ALA A 20 5.35 16.71 16.88
N GLN A 21 4.73 17.45 15.97
CA GLN A 21 4.36 16.94 14.66
C GLN A 21 5.67 16.52 13.98
N VAL A 22 5.85 15.23 13.76
CA VAL A 22 7.02 14.70 13.06
C VAL A 22 6.93 15.23 11.63
N ASP A 23 7.96 15.98 11.22
CA ASP A 23 8.07 16.49 9.86
C ASP A 23 8.50 15.34 8.95
N ILE A 24 7.51 14.53 8.56
CA ILE A 24 7.64 13.48 7.56
C ILE A 24 7.56 14.17 6.19
N PRO A 25 8.54 13.95 5.32
CA PRO A 25 8.61 14.51 3.97
C PRO A 25 7.46 14.01 3.08
N ASP A 26 7.42 14.52 1.85
CA ASP A 26 6.48 14.09 0.83
C ASP A 26 6.53 12.58 0.57
N ARG A 27 5.42 11.88 0.80
CA ARG A 27 5.29 10.43 0.54
C ARG A 27 5.35 10.09 -0.95
N SER A 28 5.29 11.08 -1.85
CA SER A 28 5.53 10.87 -3.29
C SER A 28 6.88 10.21 -3.61
N LEU A 29 7.83 10.23 -2.67
CA LEU A 29 9.10 9.50 -2.77
C LEU A 29 8.93 7.97 -2.80
N LEU A 30 7.86 7.43 -2.20
CA LEU A 30 7.46 6.03 -2.34
C LEU A 30 6.71 5.81 -3.66
N HIS A 31 5.83 6.77 -4.02
CA HIS A 31 5.00 6.69 -5.21
C HIS A 31 5.77 7.21 -6.44
N LYS A 32 6.68 6.41 -6.98
CA LYS A 32 7.56 6.88 -8.05
C LYS A 32 6.91 6.85 -9.44
N THR A 33 5.72 7.44 -9.56
CA THR A 33 5.08 7.79 -10.83
C THR A 33 4.32 9.12 -10.76
N GLU A 34 5.01 10.24 -11.02
CA GLU A 34 4.39 11.32 -11.79
C GLU A 34 4.34 10.90 -13.28
N GLU A 35 3.22 10.30 -13.66
CA GLU A 35 2.49 10.54 -14.92
C GLU A 35 3.13 10.37 -16.32
N ARG A 36 4.37 9.90 -16.55
CA ARG A 36 4.90 9.90 -17.95
C ARG A 36 5.53 8.67 -18.59
N TYR A 37 5.78 7.57 -17.88
CA TYR A 37 6.61 6.49 -18.47
C TYR A 37 6.01 5.09 -18.49
N PHE A 38 4.83 4.87 -17.92
CA PHE A 38 4.11 3.62 -18.10
C PHE A 38 3.02 3.84 -19.14
N PRO A 39 3.23 3.47 -20.42
CA PRO A 39 2.12 3.46 -21.36
C PRO A 39 1.00 2.60 -20.76
N HIS A 40 -0.24 3.09 -20.87
CA HIS A 40 -1.50 2.42 -20.50
C HIS A 40 -1.76 1.10 -21.29
N HIS A 41 -0.69 0.44 -21.75
CA HIS A 41 -0.64 -0.75 -22.57
C HIS A 41 0.37 -1.77 -22.02
N LEU A 42 0.44 -1.95 -20.70
CA LEU A 42 0.94 -3.20 -20.12
C LEU A 42 -0.04 -4.37 -20.32
N SER A 43 -1.12 -4.18 -21.08
CA SER A 43 -2.04 -5.23 -21.51
C SER A 43 -1.40 -6.33 -22.38
N GLU A 44 -0.13 -6.19 -22.79
CA GLU A 44 0.55 -7.19 -23.62
C GLU A 44 1.74 -7.91 -22.94
N VAL A 45 2.07 -7.67 -21.68
CA VAL A 45 3.03 -8.53 -20.96
C VAL A 45 2.29 -9.64 -20.20
N LEU A 46 1.72 -10.52 -21.03
CA LEU A 46 1.59 -11.96 -20.85
C LEU A 46 0.95 -12.46 -19.55
N TYR A 47 -0.32 -12.88 -19.71
CA TYR A 47 -0.91 -14.09 -19.11
C TYR A 47 0.04 -15.30 -19.21
N GLU A 48 1.10 -15.35 -18.42
CA GLU A 48 1.73 -16.60 -18.01
C GLU A 48 1.63 -16.66 -16.49
N ASP A 49 0.40 -16.91 -16.01
CA ASP A 49 0.16 -17.47 -14.69
C ASP A 49 0.98 -18.77 -14.55
N SER A 50 1.96 -18.75 -13.65
CA SER A 50 2.35 -19.86 -12.77
C SER A 50 2.96 -21.18 -13.31
N LEU A 51 3.28 -21.38 -14.60
CA LEU A 51 3.81 -22.68 -15.05
C LEU A 51 4.86 -22.60 -16.18
N HIS A 52 5.97 -21.87 -15.97
CA HIS A 52 7.16 -22.24 -16.76
C HIS A 52 7.60 -23.64 -16.32
N LEU A 53 8.08 -24.44 -17.27
CA LEU A 53 8.25 -25.89 -17.08
C LEU A 53 9.49 -26.26 -16.23
N PHE A 54 10.04 -25.30 -15.49
CA PHE A 54 11.22 -25.45 -14.65
C PHE A 54 11.14 -24.53 -13.44
N ASP A 55 12.07 -24.67 -12.51
CA ASP A 55 12.17 -23.91 -11.26
C ASP A 55 13.64 -23.64 -10.96
N ALA A 56 14.00 -22.39 -10.75
CA ALA A 56 15.38 -22.01 -10.50
C ALA A 56 15.85 -22.46 -9.12
N GLN A 57 16.92 -23.26 -9.07
CA GLN A 57 17.46 -23.77 -7.82
C GLN A 57 18.65 -22.93 -7.35
N LYS A 58 19.51 -22.52 -8.28
CA LYS A 58 20.73 -21.76 -7.97
C LYS A 58 21.25 -20.96 -9.14
N TYR A 59 21.72 -19.76 -8.85
CA TYR A 59 22.49 -18.91 -9.75
C TYR A 59 23.92 -18.74 -9.25
N ILE A 60 24.87 -18.87 -10.19
CA ILE A 60 26.29 -18.60 -9.95
C ILE A 60 26.72 -17.57 -10.99
N ILE A 61 27.08 -16.38 -10.51
CA ILE A 61 27.43 -15.23 -11.33
C ILE A 61 28.93 -14.97 -11.17
N ASP A 62 29.68 -14.96 -12.26
CA ASP A 62 31.08 -14.54 -12.29
C ASP A 62 31.22 -13.43 -13.34
N MET A 63 31.49 -12.20 -12.89
CA MET A 63 31.34 -10.99 -13.71
C MET A 63 32.50 -10.02 -13.54
N TRP A 64 33.08 -9.60 -14.66
CA TRP A 64 33.99 -8.46 -14.77
C TRP A 64 33.22 -7.21 -15.13
N VAL A 65 33.35 -6.19 -14.30
CA VAL A 65 32.76 -4.87 -14.50
C VAL A 65 33.88 -3.90 -14.87
N ASP A 66 33.99 -3.60 -16.16
CA ASP A 66 34.96 -2.66 -16.70
C ASP A 66 34.43 -1.23 -16.62
N ILE A 67 34.48 -0.69 -15.40
CA ILE A 67 33.94 0.63 -15.07
C ILE A 67 34.44 1.72 -16.03
N PRO A 68 35.75 1.82 -16.38
CA PRO A 68 36.24 2.84 -17.32
C PRO A 68 35.68 2.77 -18.74
N ASN A 69 35.12 1.62 -19.14
CA ASN A 69 34.60 1.39 -20.48
C ASN A 69 33.08 1.11 -20.48
N ASP A 70 32.40 1.27 -19.34
CA ASP A 70 30.96 1.01 -19.17
C ASP A 70 30.51 -0.37 -19.68
N THR A 71 31.36 -1.40 -19.58
CA THR A 71 31.08 -2.74 -20.11
C THR A 71 31.24 -3.83 -19.08
N ILE A 72 30.61 -4.98 -19.34
CA ILE A 72 30.81 -6.21 -18.59
C ILE A 72 31.26 -7.37 -19.47
N TRP A 73 31.94 -8.33 -18.85
CA TRP A 73 32.08 -9.71 -19.32
C TRP A 73 31.60 -10.64 -18.22
N ALA A 74 30.77 -11.62 -18.54
CA ALA A 74 30.17 -12.46 -17.53
C ALA A 74 30.03 -13.91 -17.97
N GLN A 75 30.24 -14.80 -16.99
CA GLN A 75 29.82 -16.18 -17.01
C GLN A 75 28.68 -16.33 -15.99
N PHE A 76 27.47 -16.55 -16.49
CA PHE A 76 26.32 -16.88 -15.67
C PHE A 76 26.02 -18.37 -15.76
N LYS A 77 25.83 -19.03 -14.62
CA LYS A 77 25.36 -20.42 -14.57
C LYS A 77 24.06 -20.52 -13.78
N GLY A 78 23.00 -20.97 -14.43
CA GLY A 78 21.75 -21.34 -13.79
C GLY A 78 21.65 -22.86 -13.62
N ILE A 79 21.14 -23.28 -12.46
CA ILE A 79 20.74 -24.66 -12.17
C ILE A 79 19.23 -24.63 -11.97
N VAL A 80 18.52 -25.42 -12.76
CA VAL A 80 17.05 -25.48 -12.72
C VAL A 80 16.58 -26.92 -12.55
N GLU A 81 15.49 -27.10 -11.82
CA GLU A 81 14.75 -28.36 -11.73
C GLU A 81 13.64 -28.35 -12.78
N SER A 82 13.45 -29.45 -13.50
CA SER A 82 12.33 -29.58 -14.43
C SER A 82 11.02 -29.87 -13.69
N LYS A 83 9.96 -29.13 -14.01
CA LYS A 83 8.59 -29.38 -13.53
C LYS A 83 7.74 -30.13 -14.55
N SER A 84 8.35 -30.66 -15.61
CA SER A 84 7.65 -31.37 -16.67
C SER A 84 8.53 -32.40 -17.39
N ASP A 85 7.97 -33.56 -17.72
CA ASP A 85 8.66 -34.59 -18.52
C ASP A 85 8.93 -34.16 -19.98
N THR A 86 8.40 -33.01 -20.40
CA THR A 86 8.52 -32.48 -21.76
C THR A 86 9.39 -31.23 -21.84
N LEU A 87 10.21 -30.93 -20.83
CA LEU A 87 11.10 -29.76 -20.87
C LEU A 87 12.23 -29.97 -21.89
N THR A 88 12.07 -29.39 -23.08
CA THR A 88 13.05 -29.48 -24.19
C THR A 88 13.80 -28.18 -24.46
N ALA A 89 13.39 -27.08 -23.84
CA ALA A 89 14.05 -25.78 -23.93
C ALA A 89 13.81 -24.98 -22.66
N LEU A 90 14.78 -24.14 -22.29
CA LEU A 90 14.61 -23.13 -21.24
C LEU A 90 14.27 -21.80 -21.90
N LYS A 91 13.16 -21.19 -21.50
CA LYS A 91 12.77 -19.84 -21.93
C LYS A 91 12.99 -18.90 -20.75
N VAL A 92 14.10 -18.18 -20.78
CA VAL A 92 14.47 -17.19 -19.76
C VAL A 92 14.38 -15.79 -20.35
N HIS A 93 14.34 -14.74 -19.53
CA HIS A 93 14.43 -13.35 -19.97
C HIS A 93 15.89 -12.92 -20.06
N PHE A 94 16.29 -12.30 -21.17
CA PHE A 94 17.63 -11.71 -21.30
C PHE A 94 17.73 -10.75 -22.50
N ILE A 95 18.12 -9.50 -22.26
CA ILE A 95 18.11 -8.45 -23.29
C ILE A 95 19.41 -7.61 -23.31
N GLY A 96 19.66 -6.93 -24.43
CA GLY A 96 20.74 -5.95 -24.60
C GLY A 96 22.12 -6.55 -24.90
N LEU A 97 22.60 -7.46 -24.06
CA LEU A 97 23.99 -7.94 -24.08
C LEU A 97 24.26 -8.99 -25.17
N THR A 98 25.51 -9.09 -25.63
CA THR A 98 25.94 -10.04 -26.67
C THR A 98 26.26 -11.40 -26.05
N ILE A 99 25.67 -12.48 -26.56
CA ILE A 99 25.99 -13.86 -26.13
C ILE A 99 27.12 -14.41 -26.99
N ASP A 100 28.21 -14.84 -26.34
CA ASP A 100 29.33 -15.51 -26.99
C ASP A 100 29.06 -17.00 -27.19
N SER A 101 28.54 -17.66 -26.16
CA SER A 101 28.16 -19.07 -26.21
C SER A 101 27.24 -19.47 -25.06
N ILE A 102 26.51 -20.58 -25.25
CA ILE A 102 25.74 -21.23 -24.19
C ILE A 102 26.14 -22.69 -24.10
N LEU A 103 26.39 -23.16 -22.90
CA LEU A 103 26.63 -24.57 -22.59
C LEU A 103 25.44 -25.14 -21.80
N VAL A 104 25.01 -26.35 -22.14
CA VAL A 104 24.08 -27.15 -21.33
C VAL A 104 24.81 -28.41 -20.91
N ARG A 105 24.90 -28.67 -19.60
CA ARG A 105 25.74 -29.75 -19.04
C ARG A 105 27.18 -29.75 -19.59
N GLY A 106 27.75 -28.56 -19.80
CA GLY A 106 29.11 -28.36 -20.33
C GLY A 106 29.27 -28.51 -21.85
N SER A 107 28.20 -28.85 -22.59
CA SER A 107 28.23 -28.98 -24.06
C SER A 107 27.56 -27.78 -24.73
N LYS A 108 28.17 -27.27 -25.81
CA LYS A 108 27.62 -26.12 -26.56
C LYS A 108 26.24 -26.45 -27.13
N THR A 109 25.29 -25.54 -26.97
CA THR A 109 23.93 -25.66 -27.51
C THR A 109 23.58 -24.51 -28.47
N THR A 110 22.48 -24.68 -29.20
CA THR A 110 21.86 -23.62 -30.00
C THR A 110 20.86 -22.84 -29.15
N PHE A 111 20.66 -21.57 -29.50
CA PHE A 111 19.70 -20.70 -28.85
C PHE A 111 19.06 -19.74 -29.85
N SER A 112 17.96 -19.13 -29.47
CA SER A 112 17.31 -18.05 -30.22
C SER A 112 16.85 -16.93 -29.27
N ARG A 113 16.63 -15.73 -29.85
CA ARG A 113 16.11 -14.55 -29.16
C ARG A 113 14.93 -13.99 -29.93
N PRO A 114 13.72 -14.56 -29.78
CA PRO A 114 12.56 -14.13 -30.56
C PRO A 114 12.05 -12.74 -30.16
N ASP A 115 12.28 -12.32 -28.91
CA ASP A 115 11.75 -11.10 -28.29
C ASP A 115 12.62 -10.72 -27.07
N THR A 116 12.02 -10.41 -25.91
CA THR A 116 12.72 -10.21 -24.62
C THR A 116 13.25 -11.49 -23.99
N HIS A 117 12.95 -12.65 -24.58
CA HIS A 117 13.39 -13.96 -24.10
C HIS A 117 14.64 -14.47 -24.82
N LEU A 118 15.40 -15.27 -24.09
CA LEU A 118 16.42 -16.18 -24.57
C LEU A 118 15.88 -17.61 -24.47
N VAL A 119 15.77 -18.28 -25.61
CA VAL A 119 15.35 -19.68 -25.70
C VAL A 119 16.59 -20.56 -25.87
N ILE A 120 16.89 -21.37 -24.87
CA ILE A 120 18.06 -22.26 -24.81
C ILE A 120 17.58 -23.70 -25.09
N ASN A 121 18.04 -24.29 -26.19
CA ASN A 121 17.65 -25.66 -26.52
C ASN A 121 18.36 -26.67 -25.60
N LEU A 122 17.59 -27.63 -25.09
CA LEU A 122 18.12 -28.75 -24.33
C LEU A 122 18.40 -29.92 -25.29
N PRO A 123 19.50 -30.66 -25.11
CA PRO A 123 19.89 -31.74 -26.02
C PRO A 123 18.92 -32.94 -26.01
N TYR A 124 18.10 -33.06 -24.97
CA TYR A 124 17.01 -34.02 -24.80
C TYR A 124 16.02 -33.46 -23.77
N ALA A 125 14.82 -34.05 -23.72
CA ALA A 125 13.84 -33.71 -22.70
C ALA A 125 14.36 -34.05 -21.29
N ILE A 126 14.25 -33.10 -20.36
CA ILE A 126 14.63 -33.30 -18.96
C ILE A 126 13.40 -33.83 -18.19
N PRO A 127 13.47 -35.02 -17.59
CA PRO A 127 12.37 -35.58 -16.80
C PRO A 127 11.94 -34.66 -15.66
N SER A 128 10.68 -34.73 -15.24
CA SER A 128 10.21 -33.99 -14.07
C SER A 128 10.97 -34.41 -12.81
N GLY A 129 11.40 -33.42 -12.01
CA GLY A 129 12.23 -33.61 -10.82
C GLY A 129 13.73 -33.72 -11.09
N ASP A 130 14.17 -33.86 -12.34
CA ASP A 130 15.60 -33.85 -12.68
C ASP A 130 16.12 -32.41 -12.82
N THR A 131 17.40 -32.22 -12.49
CA THR A 131 18.08 -30.93 -12.65
C THR A 131 18.90 -30.83 -13.93
N VAL A 132 19.01 -29.61 -14.45
CA VAL A 132 19.89 -29.28 -15.57
C VAL A 132 20.56 -27.94 -15.32
N SER A 133 21.83 -27.83 -15.70
CA SER A 133 22.56 -26.56 -15.66
C SER A 133 22.77 -26.00 -17.06
N TYR A 134 22.57 -24.70 -17.21
CA TYR A 134 22.98 -23.93 -18.38
C TYR A 134 24.00 -22.86 -17.96
N THR A 135 24.96 -22.58 -18.84
CA THR A 135 25.97 -21.55 -18.64
C THR A 135 25.98 -20.63 -19.85
N VAL A 136 25.79 -19.33 -19.62
CA VAL A 136 25.78 -18.29 -20.65
C VAL A 136 27.05 -17.46 -20.48
N PHE A 137 27.82 -17.35 -21.55
CA PHE A 137 28.94 -16.43 -21.66
C PHE A 137 28.50 -15.23 -22.49
N TYR A 138 28.64 -14.03 -21.94
CA TYR A 138 28.16 -12.81 -22.58
C TYR A 138 28.97 -11.59 -22.18
N HIS A 139 28.85 -10.54 -22.99
CA HIS A 139 29.53 -9.28 -22.76
C HIS A 139 28.82 -8.10 -23.42
N GLY A 140 29.29 -6.90 -23.10
CA GLY A 140 28.86 -5.64 -23.70
C GLY A 140 28.48 -4.60 -22.66
N GLU A 141 27.91 -3.50 -23.13
CA GLU A 141 27.35 -2.44 -22.30
C GLU A 141 25.93 -2.86 -21.87
N PRO A 142 25.65 -2.99 -20.56
CA PRO A 142 24.29 -3.25 -20.08
C PRO A 142 23.36 -2.13 -20.53
N ILE A 143 22.17 -2.51 -20.99
CA ILE A 143 21.15 -1.49 -21.24
C ILE A 143 20.62 -1.00 -19.89
N VAL A 144 20.73 0.31 -19.65
CA VAL A 144 20.06 0.92 -18.51
C VAL A 144 18.60 1.19 -18.90
N GLY A 145 17.67 0.77 -18.05
CA GLY A 145 16.25 1.10 -18.21
C GLY A 145 16.02 2.61 -18.22
N GLY A 146 15.04 3.07 -19.02
CA GLY A 146 14.57 4.46 -18.94
C GLY A 146 13.50 4.57 -17.86
N GLY A 147 13.81 5.22 -16.74
CA GLY A 147 12.87 5.44 -15.65
C GLY A 147 13.56 5.70 -14.32
N VAL A 148 12.76 5.85 -13.27
CA VAL A 148 13.20 6.06 -11.87
C VAL A 148 13.53 4.72 -11.17
N PHE A 149 13.14 3.59 -11.78
CA PHE A 149 13.23 2.23 -11.25
C PHE A 149 13.64 1.18 -12.27
N GLY A 150 14.16 0.06 -11.76
CA GLY A 150 14.39 -1.17 -12.50
C GLY A 150 15.48 -1.02 -13.53
N GLY A 151 16.38 -0.04 -13.38
CA GLY A 151 17.40 0.30 -14.37
C GLY A 151 18.25 -0.89 -14.83
N GLY A 152 18.34 -1.95 -14.01
CA GLY A 152 19.29 -3.04 -14.16
C GLY A 152 20.64 -2.62 -13.61
N LEU A 153 21.71 -3.06 -14.25
CA LEU A 153 23.08 -2.67 -13.90
C LEU A 153 23.41 -1.30 -14.50
N THR A 154 23.69 -0.32 -13.65
CA THR A 154 24.22 1.00 -14.01
C THR A 154 25.70 1.08 -13.69
N ILE A 155 26.52 1.35 -14.70
CA ILE A 155 27.98 1.52 -14.56
C ILE A 155 28.32 3.00 -14.55
N ASN A 156 29.07 3.41 -13.53
CA ASN A 156 29.55 4.78 -13.37
C ASN A 156 30.82 4.79 -12.51
N ASP A 157 31.74 5.70 -12.83
CA ASP A 157 33.03 5.86 -12.13
C ASP A 157 32.88 6.12 -10.63
N THR A 158 31.87 6.88 -10.22
CA THR A 158 31.60 7.24 -8.82
C THR A 158 31.00 6.06 -8.07
N ILE A 159 29.93 5.47 -8.62
CA ILE A 159 29.25 4.32 -8.05
C ILE A 159 28.57 3.52 -9.15
N THR A 160 28.97 2.26 -9.28
CA THR A 160 28.25 1.27 -10.08
C THR A 160 27.26 0.54 -9.17
N TYR A 161 26.03 0.33 -9.61
CA TYR A 161 24.99 -0.28 -8.78
C TYR A 161 23.95 -1.01 -9.64
N VAL A 162 23.15 -1.86 -8.99
CA VAL A 162 22.05 -2.60 -9.60
C VAL A 162 20.73 -2.18 -8.94
N ASP A 163 19.71 -1.92 -9.75
CA ASP A 163 18.32 -1.70 -9.32
C ASP A 163 17.40 -2.49 -10.24
N CYS A 164 16.71 -3.51 -9.73
CA CYS A 164 16.01 -4.49 -10.56
C CYS A 164 14.50 -4.50 -10.45
N GLU A 165 13.87 -3.76 -9.56
CA GLU A 165 12.42 -3.81 -9.44
C GLU A 165 11.71 -2.99 -10.53
N PRO A 166 10.66 -3.50 -11.20
CA PRO A 166 10.09 -4.85 -11.12
C PRO A 166 10.68 -5.85 -12.11
N TYR A 167 11.42 -5.39 -13.13
CA TYR A 167 11.90 -6.27 -14.21
C TYR A 167 13.26 -5.85 -14.80
N GLY A 168 14.16 -5.33 -13.96
CA GLY A 168 15.50 -4.91 -14.35
C GLY A 168 16.50 -6.06 -14.44
N ALA A 169 16.26 -7.20 -13.78
CA ALA A 169 17.23 -8.27 -13.70
C ALA A 169 17.56 -8.89 -15.09
N LYS A 170 16.56 -9.01 -15.98
CA LYS A 170 16.79 -9.47 -17.37
C LYS A 170 17.75 -8.61 -18.21
N ARG A 171 18.09 -7.40 -17.76
CA ARG A 171 19.01 -6.48 -18.46
C ARG A 171 20.48 -6.87 -18.26
N TRP A 172 20.77 -7.70 -17.26
CA TRP A 172 22.14 -8.11 -16.94
C TRP A 172 22.27 -9.59 -16.58
N LEU A 173 21.16 -10.32 -16.32
CA LEU A 173 21.13 -11.75 -16.03
C LEU A 173 20.17 -12.53 -16.95
N PRO A 174 20.58 -13.72 -17.46
CA PRO A 174 19.70 -14.59 -18.25
C PRO A 174 18.87 -15.52 -17.35
N ILE A 175 17.82 -14.97 -16.74
CA ILE A 175 16.97 -15.61 -15.71
C ILE A 175 15.50 -15.54 -16.08
N TYR A 176 14.64 -16.38 -15.48
CA TYR A 176 13.20 -16.20 -15.58
C TYR A 176 12.74 -15.08 -14.64
N ASP A 177 12.92 -13.83 -15.09
CA ASP A 177 12.67 -12.57 -14.37
C ASP A 177 11.21 -12.37 -13.88
N ARG A 178 10.82 -13.13 -12.85
CA ARG A 178 9.57 -13.06 -12.08
C ARG A 178 9.89 -13.11 -10.58
N PRO A 179 9.10 -12.45 -9.71
CA PRO A 179 9.38 -12.41 -8.28
C PRO A 179 9.32 -13.80 -7.64
N SER A 180 8.42 -14.67 -8.08
CA SER A 180 8.21 -16.00 -7.50
C SER A 180 9.27 -17.06 -7.80
N ASP A 181 10.10 -16.89 -8.85
CA ASP A 181 11.16 -17.86 -9.22
C ASP A 181 12.44 -17.58 -8.43
N LYS A 182 12.36 -17.73 -7.09
CA LYS A 182 13.47 -17.51 -6.15
C LYS A 182 14.51 -18.63 -6.25
N ALA A 183 15.79 -18.30 -6.08
CA ALA A 183 16.88 -19.27 -6.14
C ALA A 183 18.00 -18.94 -5.15
N TYR A 184 18.87 -19.90 -4.83
CA TYR A 184 20.12 -19.60 -4.13
C TYR A 184 21.08 -18.81 -5.02
N LEU A 185 21.97 -18.02 -4.42
CA LEU A 185 22.84 -17.12 -5.16
C LEU A 185 24.30 -17.16 -4.69
N GLU A 186 25.22 -17.30 -5.63
CA GLU A 186 26.64 -17.00 -5.47
C GLU A 186 27.05 -15.94 -6.49
N THR A 187 27.76 -14.90 -6.03
CA THR A 187 28.27 -13.84 -6.92
C THR A 187 29.76 -13.65 -6.75
N THR A 188 30.49 -13.58 -7.85
CA THR A 188 31.88 -13.15 -7.91
C THR A 188 31.95 -11.93 -8.80
N ILE A 189 32.24 -10.79 -8.19
CA ILE A 189 32.29 -9.51 -8.88
C ILE A 189 33.74 -9.04 -8.96
N HIS A 190 34.24 -8.89 -10.18
CA HIS A 190 35.56 -8.38 -10.51
C HIS A 190 35.48 -6.90 -10.87
N VAL A 191 36.21 -6.06 -10.14
CA VAL A 191 36.28 -4.60 -10.35
C VAL A 191 37.72 -4.11 -10.39
N PRO A 192 38.01 -2.93 -10.98
CA PRO A 192 39.34 -2.36 -10.95
C PRO A 192 39.91 -2.23 -9.53
N SER A 193 41.23 -2.36 -9.39
CA SER A 193 41.91 -2.19 -8.11
C SER A 193 41.57 -0.85 -7.44
N GLY A 194 41.20 -0.88 -6.16
CA GLY A 194 40.83 0.32 -5.37
C GLY A 194 39.32 0.50 -5.15
N TYR A 195 38.48 -0.21 -5.91
CA TYR A 195 37.04 -0.29 -5.63
C TYR A 195 36.77 -1.26 -4.47
N LYS A 196 35.65 -1.03 -3.78
CA LYS A 196 35.03 -2.00 -2.87
C LYS A 196 33.69 -2.42 -3.46
N VAL A 197 33.25 -3.63 -3.13
CA VAL A 197 31.95 -4.18 -3.56
C VAL A 197 31.15 -4.62 -2.33
N ILE A 198 29.85 -4.39 -2.36
CA ILE A 198 28.85 -4.96 -1.46
C ILE A 198 27.80 -5.70 -2.32
N SER A 199 27.38 -6.90 -1.91
CA SER A 199 26.37 -7.72 -2.60
C SER A 199 25.53 -8.50 -1.57
N ASN A 200 24.53 -9.25 -2.02
CA ASN A 200 23.64 -10.06 -1.17
C ASN A 200 24.44 -11.09 -0.35
N GLY A 201 23.88 -11.48 0.81
CA GLY A 201 24.48 -12.45 1.71
C GLY A 201 25.78 -12.00 2.38
N THR A 202 26.73 -12.92 2.49
CA THR A 202 28.00 -12.74 3.22
C THR A 202 29.22 -12.76 2.30
N LEU A 203 30.24 -11.96 2.62
CA LEU A 203 31.52 -11.97 1.91
C LEU A 203 32.32 -13.21 2.32
N VAL A 204 32.52 -14.13 1.39
CA VAL A 204 33.27 -15.38 1.61
C VAL A 204 34.76 -15.16 1.44
N ASP A 205 35.16 -14.50 0.34
CA ASP A 205 36.56 -14.23 0.04
C ASP A 205 36.73 -12.95 -0.78
N SER A 206 37.90 -12.31 -0.66
CA SER A 206 38.29 -11.23 -1.55
C SER A 206 39.79 -11.21 -1.74
N THR A 207 40.25 -11.01 -2.98
CA THR A 207 41.68 -10.88 -3.25
C THR A 207 41.96 -10.09 -4.54
N VAL A 208 43.22 -9.75 -4.78
CA VAL A 208 43.68 -8.95 -5.92
C VAL A 208 44.52 -9.81 -6.84
N THR A 209 44.23 -9.77 -8.14
CA THR A 209 45.00 -10.51 -9.15
C THR A 209 44.91 -9.80 -10.48
N GLY A 210 46.07 -9.57 -11.11
CA GLY A 210 46.12 -8.99 -12.45
C GLY A 210 45.52 -7.58 -12.56
N GLY A 211 45.52 -6.79 -11.48
CA GLY A 211 44.95 -5.44 -11.47
C GLY A 211 43.45 -5.38 -11.14
N TRP A 212 42.81 -6.52 -10.89
CA TRP A 212 41.41 -6.63 -10.50
C TRP A 212 41.28 -7.05 -9.04
N TRP A 213 40.36 -6.41 -8.31
CA TRP A 213 39.78 -7.02 -7.11
C TRP A 213 38.69 -7.98 -7.52
N TYR A 214 38.58 -9.08 -6.79
CA TYR A 214 37.46 -9.99 -6.85
C TYR A 214 36.85 -10.12 -5.46
N PHE A 215 35.52 -10.11 -5.42
CA PHE A 215 34.74 -10.28 -4.21
C PHE A 215 33.75 -11.41 -4.44
N HIS A 216 33.92 -12.50 -3.69
CA HIS A 216 33.03 -13.65 -3.72
C HIS A 216 32.04 -13.55 -2.56
N TRP A 217 30.76 -13.44 -2.89
CA TRP A 217 29.64 -13.37 -1.97
C TRP A 217 28.76 -14.60 -2.11
N GLN A 218 28.18 -15.00 -0.99
CA GLN A 218 27.26 -16.12 -0.91
C GLN A 218 26.02 -15.71 -0.11
N GLU A 219 24.86 -15.86 -0.73
CA GLU A 219 23.53 -15.71 -0.14
C GLU A 219 22.99 -17.12 0.16
N ASN A 220 22.82 -17.39 1.44
CA ASN A 220 22.46 -18.71 1.96
C ASN A 220 20.95 -18.96 2.00
N HIS A 221 20.14 -17.94 1.69
CA HIS A 221 18.70 -18.05 1.54
C HIS A 221 18.30 -17.90 0.08
N THR A 222 17.11 -18.36 -0.30
CA THR A 222 16.63 -18.10 -1.66
C THR A 222 16.31 -16.61 -1.80
N ILE A 223 16.65 -16.05 -2.97
CA ILE A 223 16.46 -14.62 -3.27
C ILE A 223 15.56 -14.45 -4.50
N ALA A 224 14.65 -13.48 -4.45
CA ALA A 224 13.83 -13.11 -5.59
C ALA A 224 14.66 -12.35 -6.63
N ASN A 225 14.34 -12.53 -7.90
CA ASN A 225 15.14 -12.04 -9.01
C ASN A 225 15.35 -10.51 -9.00
N TYR A 226 14.36 -9.76 -8.50
CA TYR A 226 14.42 -8.30 -8.44
C TYR A 226 15.27 -7.75 -7.28
N LEU A 227 15.65 -8.60 -6.31
CA LEU A 227 16.44 -8.25 -5.13
C LEU A 227 17.94 -8.56 -5.29
N ILE A 228 18.31 -9.20 -6.40
CA ILE A 228 19.70 -9.53 -6.71
C ILE A 228 20.45 -8.26 -7.07
N VAL A 229 21.40 -7.86 -6.21
CA VAL A 229 22.13 -6.60 -6.36
C VAL A 229 23.61 -6.69 -6.01
N PHE A 230 24.35 -5.71 -6.53
CA PHE A 230 25.62 -5.29 -5.95
C PHE A 230 25.78 -3.78 -6.13
N ALA A 231 26.65 -3.20 -5.31
CA ALA A 231 27.16 -1.85 -5.54
C ALA A 231 28.69 -1.83 -5.40
N ALA A 232 29.35 -1.05 -6.26
CA ALA A 232 30.78 -0.91 -6.31
C ALA A 232 31.20 0.56 -6.34
N SER A 233 32.07 0.97 -5.42
CA SER A 233 32.63 2.32 -5.39
C SER A 233 34.01 2.34 -4.73
N ASN A 234 34.87 3.22 -5.22
CA ASN A 234 36.14 3.54 -4.56
C ASN A 234 35.98 4.62 -3.45
N GLN A 235 34.78 5.23 -3.33
CA GLN A 235 34.46 6.25 -2.34
C GLN A 235 33.75 5.71 -1.09
N PHE A 236 33.45 4.41 -1.01
CA PHE A 236 32.74 3.86 0.13
C PHE A 236 33.50 4.02 1.46
N ALA A 237 32.86 4.70 2.41
CA ALA A 237 33.04 4.54 3.84
C ALA A 237 32.14 3.40 4.34
N THR A 238 32.64 2.63 5.30
CA THR A 238 31.87 1.53 5.91
C THR A 238 31.75 1.81 7.40
N LEU A 239 30.55 2.12 7.85
CA LEU A 239 30.22 2.16 9.27
C LEU A 239 29.76 0.77 9.69
N ARG A 240 29.99 0.43 10.96
CA ARG A 240 29.65 -0.87 11.53
C ARG A 240 28.83 -0.67 12.79
N ASP A 241 27.76 -1.41 12.88
CA ASP A 241 26.99 -1.59 14.11
C ASP A 241 26.74 -3.10 14.30
N THR A 242 26.08 -3.48 15.38
CA THR A 242 25.84 -4.89 15.73
C THR A 242 24.44 -5.04 16.29
N PHE A 243 23.67 -5.92 15.66
CA PHE A 243 22.40 -6.38 16.19
C PHE A 243 22.66 -7.54 17.16
N ASN A 244 22.23 -7.40 18.40
CA ASN A 244 22.25 -8.47 19.39
C ASN A 244 20.80 -8.80 19.77
N TYR A 245 20.40 -10.04 19.53
CA TYR A 245 19.04 -10.49 19.78
C TYR A 245 19.05 -11.88 20.40
N GLN A 246 18.65 -11.96 21.66
CA GLN A 246 18.73 -13.19 22.46
C GLN A 246 20.14 -13.82 22.41
N THR A 247 20.31 -14.96 21.73
CA THR A 247 21.60 -15.65 21.54
C THR A 247 22.29 -15.34 20.21
N TYR A 248 21.65 -14.56 19.34
CA TYR A 248 22.13 -14.20 18.02
C TYR A 248 22.90 -12.88 18.04
N THR A 249 23.94 -12.82 17.22
CA THR A 249 24.70 -11.60 16.94
C THR A 249 24.90 -11.52 15.44
N MET A 250 24.46 -10.41 14.85
CA MET A 250 24.55 -10.16 13.40
C MET A 250 25.17 -8.78 13.16
N PRO A 251 26.10 -8.64 12.18
CA PRO A 251 26.64 -7.34 11.83
C PRO A 251 25.61 -6.49 11.08
N ILE A 252 25.60 -5.19 11.37
CA ILE A 252 24.95 -4.17 10.55
C ILE A 252 26.04 -3.33 9.87
N TYR A 253 25.88 -3.07 8.57
CA TYR A 253 26.79 -2.19 7.83
C TYR A 253 26.07 -0.98 7.25
N HIS A 254 26.78 0.15 7.17
CA HIS A 254 26.36 1.28 6.34
C HIS A 254 27.45 1.58 5.33
N TRP A 255 27.19 1.28 4.06
CA TRP A 255 28.06 1.46 2.91
C TRP A 255 27.65 2.73 2.17
N VAL A 256 28.23 3.86 2.56
CA VAL A 256 27.88 5.17 2.01
C VAL A 256 29.13 5.88 1.52
N SER A 257 28.97 6.99 0.78
CA SER A 257 30.10 7.84 0.43
C SER A 257 30.82 8.34 1.70
N ARG A 258 32.08 8.77 1.58
CA ARG A 258 32.80 9.37 2.72
C ARG A 258 32.13 10.64 3.23
N GLU A 259 31.56 11.44 2.31
CA GLU A 259 30.87 12.68 2.62
C GLU A 259 29.56 12.46 3.39
N ASP A 260 28.84 11.36 3.10
CA ASP A 260 27.57 11.05 3.75
C ASP A 260 27.72 10.25 5.05
N SER A 261 28.93 9.81 5.40
CA SER A 261 29.17 8.96 6.57
C SER A 261 28.65 9.58 7.88
N ALA A 262 28.74 10.90 8.05
CA ALA A 262 28.20 11.57 9.24
C ALA A 262 26.66 11.59 9.24
N LEU A 263 26.03 11.77 8.07
CA LEU A 263 24.58 11.72 7.92
C LEU A 263 24.06 10.31 8.26
N ALA A 264 24.62 9.28 7.62
CA ALA A 264 24.26 7.89 7.81
C ALA A 264 24.36 7.45 9.29
N ALA A 265 25.43 7.85 9.98
CA ALA A 265 25.62 7.56 11.41
C ALA A 265 24.49 8.10 12.31
N THR A 266 23.83 9.19 11.89
CA THR A 266 22.72 9.78 12.64
C THR A 266 21.36 9.26 12.21
N LYS A 267 21.18 9.00 10.90
CA LYS A 267 19.88 8.66 10.32
C LYS A 267 19.53 7.18 10.42
N PHE A 268 20.52 6.30 10.51
CA PHE A 268 20.30 4.86 10.67
C PHE A 268 20.49 4.35 12.10
N VAL A 269 20.61 5.26 13.08
CA VAL A 269 21.00 4.93 14.46
C VAL A 269 20.02 4.01 15.19
N ARG A 270 18.76 3.91 14.74
CA ARG A 270 17.72 3.08 15.36
C ARG A 270 17.49 1.73 14.65
N THR A 271 18.30 1.40 13.64
CA THR A 271 18.15 0.14 12.88
C THR A 271 18.09 -1.09 13.78
N ALA A 272 19.00 -1.20 14.76
CA ALA A 272 19.03 -2.35 15.67
C ALA A 272 17.78 -2.45 16.57
N ASP A 273 17.16 -1.31 16.94
CA ASP A 273 15.92 -1.28 17.70
C ASP A 273 14.73 -1.74 16.85
N MET A 274 14.64 -1.26 15.60
CA MET A 274 13.63 -1.71 14.64
C MET A 274 13.74 -3.21 14.33
N LEU A 275 14.97 -3.71 14.10
CA LEU A 275 15.24 -5.14 13.91
C LEU A 275 14.73 -5.97 15.09
N GLY A 276 14.93 -5.49 16.33
CA GLY A 276 14.42 -6.13 17.53
C GLY A 276 12.90 -6.15 17.58
N TRP A 277 12.26 -4.99 17.35
CA TRP A 277 10.80 -4.88 17.35
C TRP A 277 10.12 -5.74 16.29
N PHE A 278 10.63 -5.71 15.05
CA PHE A 278 10.09 -6.55 13.98
C PHE A 278 10.40 -8.03 14.21
N SER A 279 11.55 -8.38 14.82
CA SER A 279 11.82 -9.77 15.21
C SER A 279 10.83 -10.29 16.25
N ASP A 280 10.48 -9.47 17.24
CA ASP A 280 9.47 -9.82 18.25
C ASP A 280 8.06 -9.90 17.65
N THR A 281 7.78 -9.09 16.63
CA THR A 281 6.45 -9.00 16.02
C THR A 281 6.21 -10.07 14.96
N TYR A 282 7.08 -10.15 13.95
CA TYR A 282 6.92 -10.98 12.75
C TYR A 282 7.65 -12.32 12.84
N GLY A 283 8.51 -12.50 13.84
CA GLY A 283 9.43 -13.63 13.97
C GLY A 283 10.87 -13.20 13.70
N LEU A 284 11.84 -14.01 14.14
CA LEU A 284 13.28 -13.71 14.03
C LEU A 284 13.65 -13.16 12.64
N TYR A 285 14.48 -12.11 12.58
CA TYR A 285 15.00 -11.58 11.33
C TYR A 285 15.45 -12.71 10.39
N PRO A 286 14.91 -12.81 9.16
CA PRO A 286 15.05 -14.03 8.36
C PRO A 286 16.49 -14.37 7.97
N PHE A 287 17.36 -13.37 7.86
CA PHE A 287 18.75 -13.50 7.42
C PHE A 287 19.76 -13.30 8.58
N ILE A 288 19.38 -13.72 9.80
CA ILE A 288 20.12 -13.47 11.06
C ILE A 288 21.53 -14.04 11.09
N ASP A 289 21.81 -15.09 10.34
CA ASP A 289 23.12 -15.72 10.19
C ASP A 289 24.00 -15.05 9.11
N GLU A 290 23.50 -14.00 8.48
CA GLU A 290 24.21 -13.20 7.50
C GLU A 290 24.47 -11.76 7.97
N LYS A 291 23.72 -10.78 7.46
CA LYS A 291 23.89 -9.36 7.74
C LYS A 291 22.62 -8.56 7.41
N TYR A 292 22.61 -7.31 7.84
CA TYR A 292 21.75 -6.26 7.27
C TYR A 292 22.61 -5.05 6.92
N SER A 293 22.35 -4.41 5.78
CA SER A 293 23.15 -3.26 5.32
C SER A 293 22.30 -2.16 4.74
N HIS A 294 22.72 -0.91 4.97
CA HIS A 294 22.27 0.24 4.19
C HIS A 294 23.34 0.58 3.15
N VAL A 295 22.95 0.82 1.91
CA VAL A 295 23.90 1.18 0.83
C VAL A 295 23.45 2.49 0.19
N GLY A 296 24.32 3.49 0.19
CA GLY A 296 24.03 4.77 -0.45
C GLY A 296 24.18 4.69 -1.96
N THR A 297 23.10 4.92 -2.71
CA THR A 297 23.05 4.85 -4.17
C THR A 297 22.13 5.92 -4.76
N PRO A 298 22.38 6.42 -5.98
CA PRO A 298 21.58 7.50 -6.57
C PRO A 298 20.28 6.98 -7.24
N ILE A 299 19.58 6.05 -6.60
CA ILE A 299 18.30 5.50 -7.07
C ILE A 299 17.14 6.47 -6.85
N GLY A 300 15.96 6.19 -7.40
CA GLY A 300 14.79 7.07 -7.28
C GLY A 300 14.21 7.30 -5.89
N GLY A 301 14.64 6.54 -4.87
CA GLY A 301 14.09 6.54 -3.52
C GLY A 301 14.91 5.63 -2.62
N ALA A 302 14.26 4.66 -2.00
CA ALA A 302 14.91 3.50 -1.44
C ALA A 302 14.45 2.22 -2.17
N MET A 303 15.12 1.11 -1.90
CA MET A 303 14.90 -0.21 -2.48
C MET A 303 15.30 -1.26 -1.45
N GLU A 304 14.44 -2.25 -1.22
CA GLU A 304 14.54 -3.19 -0.11
C GLU A 304 15.56 -4.32 -0.27
N ASP A 305 16.46 -4.23 -1.25
CA ASP A 305 17.26 -5.36 -1.73
C ASP A 305 17.80 -6.27 -0.61
N GLN A 306 17.56 -7.58 -0.74
CA GLN A 306 17.81 -8.58 0.31
C GLN A 306 19.19 -8.44 0.97
N THR A 307 19.20 -8.24 2.29
CA THR A 307 20.38 -7.96 3.15
C THR A 307 21.15 -6.66 2.88
N ASN A 308 20.72 -5.84 1.90
CA ASN A 308 21.38 -4.61 1.43
C ASN A 308 20.38 -3.56 0.97
N THR A 309 19.57 -3.00 1.84
CA THR A 309 18.68 -1.90 1.47
C THR A 309 19.44 -0.72 0.86
N PHE A 310 19.08 -0.35 -0.36
CA PHE A 310 19.64 0.79 -1.06
C PHE A 310 18.85 2.05 -0.72
N PHE A 311 19.56 3.15 -0.44
CA PHE A 311 18.98 4.45 -0.14
C PHE A 311 19.59 5.51 -1.04
N ASN A 312 18.75 6.41 -1.57
CA ASN A 312 19.21 7.68 -2.08
C ASN A 312 19.29 8.72 -0.96
N LEU A 313 20.51 9.03 -0.53
CA LEU A 313 20.78 9.95 0.57
C LEU A 313 20.62 11.42 0.19
N ASP A 314 20.54 11.74 -1.12
CA ASP A 314 20.33 13.09 -1.63
C ASP A 314 18.85 13.51 -1.60
N LEU A 315 17.94 12.55 -1.38
CA LEU A 315 16.51 12.84 -1.26
C LEU A 315 16.18 13.42 0.11
N ASN A 316 15.20 14.33 0.11
CA ASN A 316 14.70 14.90 1.34
C ASN A 316 13.73 13.92 2.02
N TRP A 317 14.27 12.98 2.81
CA TRP A 317 13.46 12.11 3.66
C TRP A 317 12.98 12.79 4.96
N GLY A 318 13.06 14.13 5.02
CA GLY A 318 12.67 14.93 6.18
C GLY A 318 13.62 14.78 7.37
N SER A 319 13.16 15.28 8.51
CA SER A 319 13.99 15.32 9.73
C SER A 319 14.14 13.95 10.38
N ASP A 320 13.11 13.12 10.28
CA ASP A 320 13.03 11.77 10.84
C ASP A 320 13.03 10.75 9.69
N TRP A 321 14.11 9.98 9.54
CA TRP A 321 14.21 8.94 8.50
C TRP A 321 13.63 7.61 8.98
N ASP A 322 13.20 7.52 10.25
CA ASP A 322 12.78 6.24 10.83
C ASP A 322 11.62 5.62 10.08
N TRP A 323 10.71 6.42 9.48
CA TRP A 323 9.60 5.88 8.70
C TRP A 323 10.10 5.09 7.47
N VAL A 324 11.01 5.65 6.67
CA VAL A 324 11.52 4.97 5.48
C VAL A 324 12.45 3.83 5.88
N VAL A 325 13.27 4.00 6.92
CA VAL A 325 14.11 2.90 7.42
C VAL A 325 13.26 1.73 7.93
N ALA A 326 12.14 2.00 8.61
CA ALA A 326 11.20 0.98 9.05
C ALA A 326 10.48 0.33 7.87
N HIS A 327 10.10 1.10 6.85
CA HIS A 327 9.51 0.59 5.60
C HIS A 327 10.44 -0.43 4.93
N GLU A 328 11.65 0.01 4.59
CA GLU A 328 12.60 -0.84 3.87
C GLU A 328 13.08 -2.03 4.68
N LEU A 329 13.23 -1.88 6.00
CA LEU A 329 13.61 -2.99 6.86
C LEU A 329 12.49 -4.03 6.98
N ALA A 330 11.21 -3.61 6.98
CA ALA A 330 10.08 -4.53 7.06
C ALA A 330 10.00 -5.45 5.84
N HIS A 331 10.47 -4.99 4.68
CA HIS A 331 10.53 -5.81 3.48
C HIS A 331 11.41 -7.06 3.61
N GLN A 332 12.38 -7.06 4.54
CA GLN A 332 13.18 -8.25 4.82
C GLN A 332 12.30 -9.45 5.25
N TRP A 333 11.14 -9.19 5.87
CA TRP A 333 10.09 -10.20 6.07
C TRP A 333 9.09 -10.25 4.90
N TRP A 334 8.67 -9.08 4.40
CA TRP A 334 7.57 -8.90 3.45
C TRP A 334 8.04 -8.34 2.09
N GLY A 335 8.44 -9.21 1.18
CA GLY A 335 9.06 -8.86 -0.10
C GLY A 335 10.28 -9.73 -0.37
N ASP A 336 11.09 -9.93 0.67
CA ASP A 336 12.32 -10.72 0.58
C ASP A 336 12.09 -12.15 1.05
N TRP A 337 11.85 -12.35 2.36
CA TRP A 337 11.66 -13.70 2.92
C TRP A 337 10.43 -14.38 2.35
N VAL A 338 9.29 -13.67 2.36
CA VAL A 338 8.08 -14.03 1.62
C VAL A 338 7.84 -12.96 0.56
N THR A 339 8.03 -13.30 -0.71
CA THR A 339 7.80 -12.37 -1.82
C THR A 339 6.40 -12.49 -2.41
N CYS A 340 5.96 -11.51 -3.21
CA CYS A 340 4.69 -11.60 -3.91
C CYS A 340 4.75 -12.68 -5.01
N GLY A 341 3.70 -13.50 -5.12
CA GLY A 341 3.63 -14.57 -6.13
C GLY A 341 3.65 -14.03 -7.56
N THR A 342 3.00 -12.88 -7.76
CA THR A 342 3.03 -12.09 -8.99
C THR A 342 2.97 -10.60 -8.65
N TRP A 343 3.30 -9.74 -9.62
CA TRP A 343 3.13 -8.29 -9.45
C TRP A 343 1.68 -7.84 -9.24
N LYS A 344 0.68 -8.71 -9.48
CA LYS A 344 -0.72 -8.45 -9.11
C LYS A 344 -0.92 -8.41 -7.60
N ASP A 345 -0.03 -9.07 -6.88
CA ASP A 345 -0.04 -9.25 -5.44
C ASP A 345 0.93 -8.29 -4.74
N ILE A 346 1.48 -7.29 -5.44
CA ILE A 346 2.54 -6.38 -4.93
C ILE A 346 2.18 -5.69 -3.62
N TRP A 347 0.89 -5.49 -3.33
CA TRP A 347 0.44 -4.93 -2.06
C TRP A 347 0.79 -5.80 -0.84
N LEU A 348 1.04 -7.10 -1.01
CA LEU A 348 1.54 -7.97 0.04
C LEU A 348 2.96 -7.61 0.47
N ASN A 349 3.73 -6.98 -0.41
CA ASN A 349 5.03 -6.39 -0.07
C ASN A 349 4.79 -4.98 0.49
N GLU A 350 4.26 -4.09 -0.37
CA GLU A 350 4.22 -2.64 -0.13
C GLU A 350 3.28 -2.22 0.99
N GLY A 351 2.10 -2.84 1.05
CA GLY A 351 1.13 -2.57 2.10
C GLY A 351 1.62 -3.02 3.46
N PHE A 352 2.38 -4.13 3.51
CA PHE A 352 2.96 -4.66 4.75
C PHE A 352 4.12 -3.79 5.26
N ALA A 353 5.01 -3.37 4.36
CA ALA A 353 6.08 -2.42 4.69
C ALA A 353 5.50 -1.08 5.17
N THR A 354 4.51 -0.54 4.44
CA THR A 354 3.82 0.69 4.81
C THR A 354 3.08 0.60 6.15
N PHE A 355 2.43 -0.52 6.46
CA PHE A 355 1.83 -0.75 7.78
C PHE A 355 2.90 -0.80 8.89
N SER A 356 4.05 -1.37 8.59
CA SER A 356 5.15 -1.52 9.54
C SER A 356 5.77 -0.18 9.94
N GLU A 357 5.65 0.85 9.11
CA GLU A 357 5.97 2.24 9.47
C GLU A 357 5.19 2.65 10.72
N ALA A 358 3.86 2.65 10.64
CA ALA A 358 2.99 2.99 11.75
C ALA A 358 3.26 2.08 12.96
N HIS A 359 3.46 0.79 12.71
CA HIS A 359 3.75 -0.20 13.75
C HIS A 359 5.04 0.10 14.52
N TYR A 360 6.07 0.62 13.87
CA TYR A 360 7.28 1.05 14.57
C TYR A 360 7.06 2.36 15.36
N TYR A 361 6.27 3.31 14.84
CA TYR A 361 5.85 4.48 15.63
C TYR A 361 5.02 4.09 16.86
N TRP A 362 4.28 2.98 16.82
CA TRP A 362 3.64 2.43 18.01
C TRP A 362 4.67 2.06 19.08
N HIS A 363 5.71 1.30 18.71
CA HIS A 363 6.78 0.92 19.63
C HIS A 363 7.54 2.13 20.18
N ARG A 364 7.91 3.05 19.30
CA ARG A 364 8.75 4.20 19.65
C ARG A 364 8.01 5.25 20.49
N ASP A 365 6.78 5.56 20.10
CA ASP A 365 6.06 6.77 20.55
C ASP A 365 4.67 6.46 21.16
N GLY A 366 4.23 5.20 21.15
CA GLY A 366 2.98 4.73 21.76
C GLY A 366 1.77 4.68 20.83
N GLU A 367 0.66 4.14 21.33
CA GLU A 367 -0.54 3.82 20.54
C GLU A 367 -1.19 5.06 19.90
N GLN A 368 -1.16 6.21 20.57
CA GLN A 368 -1.68 7.44 19.97
C GLN A 368 -0.86 7.89 18.76
N ALA A 369 0.46 7.65 18.76
CA ALA A 369 1.31 7.95 17.62
C ALA A 369 0.97 7.04 16.44
N TYR A 370 0.72 5.75 16.68
CA TYR A 370 0.22 4.80 15.68
C TYR A 370 -1.06 5.27 15.01
N HIS A 371 -2.10 5.60 15.78
CA HIS A 371 -3.38 6.04 15.21
C HIS A 371 -3.27 7.39 14.49
N ASN A 372 -2.44 8.31 14.97
CA ASN A 372 -2.16 9.55 14.26
C ASN A 372 -1.42 9.29 12.94
N TYR A 373 -0.47 8.35 12.93
CA TYR A 373 0.26 7.97 11.72
C TYR A 373 -0.68 7.37 10.68
N MET A 374 -1.44 6.35 11.07
CA MET A 374 -2.45 5.71 10.23
C MET A 374 -3.44 6.74 9.66
N ARG A 375 -3.96 7.65 10.49
CA ARG A 375 -4.91 8.67 10.02
C ARG A 375 -4.26 9.66 9.05
N ILE A 376 -3.15 10.27 9.42
CA ILE A 376 -2.59 11.42 8.70
C ILE A 376 -1.80 10.98 7.47
N TYR A 377 -0.88 10.05 7.65
CA TYR A 377 0.12 9.72 6.63
C TYR A 377 -0.30 8.54 5.76
N ILE A 378 -1.25 7.70 6.21
CA ILE A 378 -1.75 6.57 5.42
C ILE A 378 -3.12 6.90 4.84
N MET A 379 -4.17 6.93 5.66
CA MET A 379 -5.55 7.03 5.19
C MET A 379 -5.87 8.38 4.54
N ASN A 380 -5.53 9.50 5.19
CA ASN A 380 -5.77 10.82 4.59
C ASN A 380 -4.88 11.06 3.36
N TYR A 381 -3.66 10.50 3.33
CA TYR A 381 -2.80 10.64 2.16
C TYR A 381 -3.41 9.91 0.96
N TYR A 382 -3.88 8.68 1.14
CA TYR A 382 -4.65 7.94 0.14
C TYR A 382 -5.86 8.73 -0.34
N ILE A 383 -6.74 9.18 0.56
CA ILE A 383 -7.98 9.90 0.19
C ILE A 383 -7.68 11.15 -0.66
N ASN A 384 -6.63 11.90 -0.31
CA ASN A 384 -6.26 13.11 -1.04
C ASN A 384 -5.60 12.85 -2.41
N HIS A 385 -5.09 11.64 -2.64
CA HIS A 385 -4.35 11.26 -3.86
C HIS A 385 -4.96 10.04 -4.57
N GLU A 386 -6.19 9.66 -4.22
CA GLU A 386 -6.88 8.52 -4.81
C GLU A 386 -6.99 8.73 -6.34
N PRO A 387 -6.51 7.77 -7.16
CA PRO A 387 -6.60 7.89 -8.60
C PRO A 387 -8.04 7.97 -9.10
N TYR A 388 -8.27 8.75 -10.17
CA TYR A 388 -9.56 8.80 -10.85
C TYR A 388 -9.42 8.38 -12.32
N PRO A 389 -10.08 7.30 -12.77
CA PRO A 389 -10.99 6.44 -12.01
C PRO A 389 -10.29 5.59 -10.94
N PRO A 390 -10.97 5.23 -9.84
CA PRO A 390 -10.39 4.39 -8.80
C PRO A 390 -10.25 2.94 -9.27
N TYR A 391 -9.22 2.23 -8.78
CA TYR A 391 -8.94 0.83 -9.09
C TYR A 391 -8.66 0.00 -7.81
N SER A 392 -8.66 -1.32 -7.93
CA SER A 392 -8.43 -2.27 -6.81
C SER A 392 -6.97 -2.33 -6.40
N ILE A 393 -6.71 -2.80 -5.16
CA ILE A 393 -5.34 -3.04 -4.69
C ILE A 393 -4.72 -4.25 -5.43
N TYR A 394 -5.53 -5.29 -5.67
CA TYR A 394 -5.12 -6.45 -6.46
C TYR A 394 -5.12 -6.14 -7.96
N ASP A 395 -4.13 -6.68 -8.67
CA ASP A 395 -3.89 -6.48 -10.12
C ASP A 395 -3.93 -4.99 -10.51
N PRO A 396 -3.12 -4.14 -9.85
CA PRO A 396 -3.21 -2.71 -10.02
C PRO A 396 -2.64 -2.27 -11.37
N ASP A 397 -3.26 -1.28 -12.01
CA ASP A 397 -2.75 -0.68 -13.25
C ASP A 397 -1.38 -0.01 -13.05
N VAL A 398 -1.10 0.45 -11.83
CA VAL A 398 0.16 1.08 -11.42
C VAL A 398 0.68 0.35 -10.17
N LEU A 399 1.79 -0.38 -10.33
CA LEU A 399 2.37 -1.21 -9.26
C LEU A 399 2.74 -0.40 -8.02
N PHE A 400 3.32 0.79 -8.22
CA PHE A 400 3.80 1.64 -7.12
C PHE A 400 2.96 2.91 -6.99
N SER A 401 1.92 2.84 -6.17
CA SER A 401 0.95 3.92 -6.03
C SER A 401 0.33 3.97 -4.64
N VAL A 402 -0.44 5.02 -4.36
CA VAL A 402 -1.15 5.10 -3.09
C VAL A 402 -2.13 3.97 -2.83
N VAL A 403 -2.53 3.26 -3.90
CA VAL A 403 -3.44 2.11 -3.82
C VAL A 403 -2.71 0.86 -3.30
N THR A 404 -1.45 0.64 -3.67
CA THR A 404 -0.68 -0.54 -3.22
C THR A 404 0.01 -0.32 -1.88
N TYR A 405 0.43 0.92 -1.59
CA TYR A 405 1.08 1.31 -0.34
C TYR A 405 0.04 1.66 0.74
N GLU A 406 -0.58 2.84 0.66
CA GLU A 406 -1.40 3.36 1.76
C GLU A 406 -2.73 2.63 1.91
N LYS A 407 -3.44 2.33 0.81
CA LYS A 407 -4.67 1.51 0.92
C LYS A 407 -4.33 0.10 1.40
N GLY A 408 -3.23 -0.49 0.93
CA GLY A 408 -2.72 -1.79 1.41
C GLY A 408 -2.48 -1.80 2.93
N ALA A 409 -1.79 -0.78 3.45
CA ALA A 409 -1.57 -0.63 4.90
C ALA A 409 -2.86 -0.37 5.67
N ALA A 410 -3.79 0.41 5.12
CA ALA A 410 -5.10 0.63 5.71
C ALA A 410 -5.92 -0.67 5.80
N VAL A 411 -5.84 -1.54 4.81
CA VAL A 411 -6.48 -2.88 4.85
C VAL A 411 -5.91 -3.72 5.99
N LEU A 412 -4.60 -3.74 6.20
CA LEU A 412 -4.00 -4.45 7.34
C LEU A 412 -4.42 -3.85 8.69
N HIS A 413 -4.50 -2.53 8.78
CA HIS A 413 -5.00 -1.83 9.96
C HIS A 413 -6.46 -2.15 10.29
N MET A 414 -7.33 -2.15 9.27
CA MET A 414 -8.73 -2.54 9.40
C MET A 414 -8.87 -4.02 9.80
N LEU A 415 -8.07 -4.89 9.18
CA LEU A 415 -8.05 -6.32 9.52
C LEU A 415 -7.64 -6.53 10.98
N ARG A 416 -6.60 -5.84 11.44
CA ARG A 416 -6.15 -5.85 12.85
C ARG A 416 -7.29 -5.50 13.81
N HIS A 417 -8.13 -4.51 13.47
CA HIS A 417 -9.31 -4.17 14.28
C HIS A 417 -10.34 -5.30 14.31
N ILE A 418 -10.62 -5.91 13.15
CA ILE A 418 -11.64 -6.96 13.00
C ILE A 418 -11.29 -8.22 13.80
N ILE A 419 -10.05 -8.70 13.70
CA ILE A 419 -9.64 -9.97 14.31
C ILE A 419 -8.91 -9.79 15.65
N GLY A 420 -8.50 -8.56 15.98
CA GLY A 420 -7.75 -8.21 17.17
C GLY A 420 -6.26 -8.54 17.10
N ASP A 421 -5.45 -7.83 17.89
CA ASP A 421 -3.99 -7.86 17.85
C ASP A 421 -3.38 -9.27 17.93
N SER A 422 -3.85 -10.07 18.89
CA SER A 422 -3.26 -11.39 19.12
C SER A 422 -3.40 -12.30 17.91
N LEU A 423 -4.57 -12.30 17.26
CA LEU A 423 -4.81 -13.13 16.08
C LEU A 423 -4.17 -12.49 14.84
N PHE A 424 -4.14 -11.17 14.76
CA PHE A 424 -3.50 -10.45 13.65
C PHE A 424 -2.02 -10.75 13.55
N PHE A 425 -1.24 -10.48 14.62
CA PHE A 425 0.19 -10.73 14.58
C PHE A 425 0.54 -12.21 14.52
N GLU A 426 -0.29 -13.10 15.10
CA GLU A 426 -0.13 -14.54 14.91
C GLU A 426 -0.38 -14.95 13.45
N SER A 427 -1.38 -14.37 12.78
CA SER A 427 -1.64 -14.62 11.36
C SER A 427 -0.44 -14.19 10.50
N LEU A 428 0.16 -13.03 10.77
CA LEU A 428 1.36 -12.59 10.07
C LEU A 428 2.54 -13.55 10.30
N ARG A 429 2.80 -13.97 11.54
CA ARG A 429 3.86 -14.95 11.85
C ARG A 429 3.64 -16.28 11.12
N GLN A 430 2.43 -16.83 11.18
CA GLN A 430 2.12 -18.10 10.52
C GLN A 430 2.16 -17.98 8.99
N TYR A 431 1.76 -16.83 8.44
CA TYR A 431 1.96 -16.51 7.03
C TYR A 431 3.43 -16.50 6.66
N GLY A 432 4.27 -15.76 7.39
CA GLY A 432 5.72 -15.72 7.22
C GLY A 432 6.35 -17.12 7.26
N ILE A 433 6.01 -17.93 8.27
CA ILE A 433 6.52 -19.29 8.43
C ILE A 433 6.05 -20.22 7.30
N THR A 434 4.79 -20.11 6.86
CA THR A 434 4.21 -21.02 5.85
C THR A 434 4.85 -20.80 4.48
N TYR A 435 5.14 -19.56 4.12
CA TYR A 435 5.65 -19.16 2.81
C TYR A 435 7.12 -18.72 2.83
N ALA A 436 7.82 -19.00 3.94
CA ALA A 436 9.23 -18.71 4.15
C ALA A 436 10.10 -19.15 2.97
N GLU A 437 11.02 -18.28 2.55
CA GLU A 437 11.92 -18.51 1.42
C GLU A 437 11.20 -18.75 0.08
N GLY A 438 9.91 -18.42 -0.01
CA GLY A 438 9.09 -18.61 -1.18
C GLY A 438 8.32 -17.35 -1.55
N SER A 439 7.18 -17.55 -2.18
CA SER A 439 6.26 -16.49 -2.58
C SER A 439 4.82 -16.85 -2.19
N ALA A 440 3.97 -15.85 -2.01
CA ALA A 440 2.55 -16.05 -1.77
C ALA A 440 1.67 -15.14 -2.63
N VAL A 441 0.48 -15.62 -2.98
CA VAL A 441 -0.56 -14.81 -3.64
C VAL A 441 -1.60 -14.32 -2.62
N THR A 442 -2.38 -13.32 -3.02
CA THR A 442 -3.39 -12.67 -2.17
C THR A 442 -4.37 -13.68 -1.54
N SER A 443 -4.80 -14.69 -2.29
CA SER A 443 -5.73 -15.72 -1.79
C SER A 443 -5.10 -16.65 -0.75
N GLU A 444 -3.78 -16.84 -0.80
CA GLU A 444 -3.04 -17.63 0.18
C GLU A 444 -2.88 -16.89 1.50
N PHE A 445 -2.56 -15.59 1.45
CA PHE A 445 -2.58 -14.75 2.64
C PHE A 445 -3.98 -14.73 3.28
N THR A 446 -5.02 -14.53 2.47
CA THR A 446 -6.42 -14.53 2.91
C THR A 446 -6.77 -15.84 3.63
N ALA A 447 -6.48 -16.98 3.00
CA ALA A 447 -6.75 -18.30 3.57
C ALA A 447 -5.99 -18.52 4.89
N LYS A 448 -4.75 -18.02 5.00
CA LYS A 448 -3.97 -18.14 6.23
C LYS A 448 -4.56 -17.33 7.38
N VAL A 449 -5.03 -16.11 7.10
CA VAL A 449 -5.70 -15.27 8.11
C VAL A 449 -7.01 -15.92 8.57
N GLU A 450 -7.81 -16.46 7.65
CA GLU A 450 -9.04 -17.19 7.99
C GLU A 450 -8.76 -18.46 8.80
N GLU A 451 -7.71 -19.21 8.46
CA GLU A 451 -7.26 -20.39 9.19
C GLU A 451 -6.90 -20.07 10.66
N VAL A 452 -6.10 -19.01 10.87
CA VAL A 452 -5.61 -18.64 12.21
C VAL A 452 -6.71 -17.96 13.04
N SER A 453 -7.49 -17.07 12.44
CA SER A 453 -8.55 -16.34 13.14
C SER A 453 -9.81 -17.19 13.37
N GLY A 454 -10.05 -18.20 12.53
CA GLY A 454 -11.30 -18.97 12.51
C GLY A 454 -12.51 -18.17 12.05
N MET A 455 -12.31 -17.00 11.44
CA MET A 455 -13.36 -16.10 10.97
C MET A 455 -13.55 -16.25 9.44
N ASP A 456 -14.79 -16.13 8.98
CA ASP A 456 -15.12 -15.97 7.56
C ASP A 456 -14.92 -14.50 7.18
N LEU A 457 -13.86 -14.24 6.40
CA LEU A 457 -13.39 -12.92 6.01
C LEU A 457 -13.51 -12.70 4.50
N PHE A 458 -14.19 -13.58 3.78
CA PHE A 458 -14.40 -13.45 2.34
C PHE A 458 -14.97 -12.08 1.95
N TRP A 459 -15.96 -11.60 2.71
CA TRP A 459 -16.58 -10.29 2.49
C TRP A 459 -15.54 -9.14 2.59
N PHE A 460 -14.64 -9.23 3.57
CA PHE A 460 -13.63 -8.20 3.83
C PHE A 460 -12.63 -8.14 2.68
N PHE A 461 -12.08 -9.29 2.30
CA PHE A 461 -11.09 -9.33 1.22
C PHE A 461 -11.70 -9.03 -0.16
N ASP A 462 -12.91 -9.55 -0.47
CA ASP A 462 -13.59 -9.22 -1.73
C ASP A 462 -13.78 -7.71 -1.89
N GLU A 463 -14.23 -7.02 -0.85
CA GLU A 463 -14.49 -5.59 -0.90
C GLU A 463 -13.21 -4.75 -0.86
N TRP A 464 -12.32 -5.01 0.10
CA TRP A 464 -11.20 -4.10 0.38
C TRP A 464 -9.97 -4.34 -0.49
N VAL A 465 -9.77 -5.57 -0.99
CA VAL A 465 -8.63 -5.91 -1.85
C VAL A 465 -9.03 -5.94 -3.32
N TYR A 466 -10.18 -6.52 -3.64
CA TYR A 466 -10.61 -6.73 -5.02
C TYR A 466 -11.57 -5.67 -5.58
N LYS A 467 -12.06 -4.69 -4.78
CA LYS A 467 -12.86 -3.55 -5.28
C LYS A 467 -12.14 -2.20 -5.13
N PRO A 468 -12.46 -1.24 -6.02
CA PRO A 468 -11.89 0.10 -5.97
C PRO A 468 -12.60 1.03 -4.98
N GLY A 469 -11.93 2.10 -4.59
CA GLY A 469 -12.54 3.17 -3.79
C GLY A 469 -12.43 2.97 -2.28
N HIS A 470 -13.22 3.77 -1.57
CA HIS A 470 -13.41 3.75 -0.12
C HIS A 470 -14.82 4.30 0.22
N PRO A 471 -15.36 4.10 1.43
CA PRO A 471 -16.66 4.63 1.82
C PRO A 471 -16.63 6.13 2.17
N GLU A 472 -17.65 6.85 1.73
CA GLU A 472 -17.96 8.22 2.14
C GLU A 472 -19.20 8.18 3.06
N TYR A 473 -19.02 8.41 4.36
CA TYR A 473 -20.11 8.36 5.33
C TYR A 473 -20.75 9.73 5.57
N GLU A 474 -22.08 9.78 5.53
CA GLU A 474 -22.88 10.81 6.20
C GLU A 474 -23.57 10.22 7.43
N TYR A 475 -23.36 10.81 8.61
CA TYR A 475 -23.98 10.32 9.84
C TYR A 475 -24.63 11.44 10.65
N GLY A 476 -25.70 11.11 11.37
CA GLY A 476 -26.39 12.04 12.27
C GLY A 476 -26.95 11.32 13.48
N TRP A 477 -26.95 11.97 14.64
CA TRP A 477 -27.38 11.34 15.89
C TRP A 477 -28.18 12.27 16.79
N TRP A 478 -29.10 11.69 17.57
CA TRP A 478 -29.88 12.39 18.58
C TRP A 478 -30.21 11.45 19.72
N TYR A 479 -30.64 11.99 20.86
CA TYR A 479 -31.06 11.16 21.98
C TYR A 479 -32.38 11.62 22.60
N ASP A 480 -33.10 10.65 23.16
CA ASP A 480 -34.33 10.86 23.93
C ASP A 480 -34.07 10.48 25.40
N SER A 481 -34.51 11.31 26.35
CA SER A 481 -34.58 10.89 27.76
C SER A 481 -35.82 10.02 27.96
N LEU A 482 -35.60 8.77 28.38
CA LEU A 482 -36.67 7.81 28.71
C LEU A 482 -36.98 7.80 30.21
N ALA A 483 -35.95 7.97 31.03
CA ALA A 483 -36.01 8.12 32.48
C ALA A 483 -34.82 9.00 32.95
N ALA A 484 -34.70 9.19 34.27
CA ALA A 484 -33.60 9.97 34.86
C ALA A 484 -32.21 9.36 34.58
N ASP A 485 -32.14 8.05 34.47
CA ASP A 485 -30.95 7.21 34.29
C ASP A 485 -31.06 6.34 33.02
N SER A 486 -31.88 6.74 32.05
CA SER A 486 -32.06 5.99 30.81
C SER A 486 -32.29 6.93 29.64
N PHE A 487 -31.36 6.87 28.68
CA PHE A 487 -31.40 7.65 27.45
C PHE A 487 -31.29 6.72 26.25
N ARG A 488 -32.11 6.97 25.23
CA ARG A 488 -32.04 6.27 23.95
C ARG A 488 -31.25 7.12 22.97
N VAL A 489 -30.10 6.64 22.52
CA VAL A 489 -29.28 7.26 21.47
C VAL A 489 -29.65 6.64 20.14
N ASN A 490 -30.00 7.45 19.15
CA ASN A 490 -30.30 7.03 17.80
C ASN A 490 -29.20 7.56 16.87
N LEU A 491 -28.66 6.70 16.02
CA LEU A 491 -27.62 7.01 15.04
C LEU A 491 -28.12 6.62 13.66
N GLN A 492 -28.06 7.54 12.71
CA GLN A 492 -28.26 7.31 11.28
C GLN A 492 -26.91 7.34 10.59
N VAL A 493 -26.64 6.36 9.73
CA VAL A 493 -25.41 6.26 8.93
C VAL A 493 -25.79 5.98 7.48
N SER A 494 -25.22 6.74 6.56
CA SER A 494 -25.38 6.53 5.12
C SER A 494 -24.02 6.46 4.43
N GLN A 495 -23.89 5.60 3.42
CA GLN A 495 -22.78 5.63 2.47
C GLN A 495 -23.23 6.38 1.22
N VAL A 496 -22.47 7.40 0.81
CA VAL A 496 -22.88 8.34 -0.26
C VAL A 496 -21.92 8.37 -1.44
N GLN A 497 -20.86 7.58 -1.42
CA GLN A 497 -19.88 7.51 -2.50
C GLN A 497 -20.50 7.07 -3.83
N SER A 498 -19.87 7.44 -4.94
CA SER A 498 -20.31 7.03 -6.28
C SER A 498 -20.01 5.56 -6.55
N HIS A 499 -21.02 4.76 -6.91
CA HIS A 499 -20.84 3.38 -7.39
C HIS A 499 -20.32 3.25 -8.83
N SER A 500 -19.83 4.36 -9.41
CA SER A 500 -19.18 4.30 -10.71
C SER A 500 -17.88 3.50 -10.61
N TRP A 501 -17.43 2.90 -11.72
CA TRP A 501 -16.18 2.12 -11.77
C TRP A 501 -16.14 0.90 -10.84
N GLY A 502 -17.30 0.45 -10.32
CA GLY A 502 -17.39 -0.76 -9.50
C GLY A 502 -17.11 -0.54 -8.01
N VAL A 503 -17.11 0.69 -7.51
CA VAL A 503 -17.02 0.99 -6.08
C VAL A 503 -18.25 0.44 -5.34
N PRO A 504 -18.08 -0.44 -4.34
CA PRO A 504 -19.19 -1.08 -3.63
C PRO A 504 -19.74 -0.20 -2.49
N THR A 505 -20.80 -0.67 -1.85
CA THR A 505 -21.14 -0.28 -0.49
C THR A 505 -20.30 -1.16 0.44
N TYR A 506 -19.42 -0.57 1.24
CA TYR A 506 -18.45 -1.30 2.06
C TYR A 506 -19.07 -1.80 3.36
N VAL A 507 -18.87 -3.07 3.69
CA VAL A 507 -19.20 -3.63 4.99
C VAL A 507 -18.05 -3.35 5.95
N MET A 508 -18.33 -2.72 7.10
CA MET A 508 -17.33 -2.56 8.17
C MET A 508 -17.95 -2.46 9.57
N PRO A 509 -17.29 -3.04 10.60
CA PRO A 509 -17.52 -2.65 11.98
C PRO A 509 -16.97 -1.24 12.24
N ILE A 510 -17.78 -0.39 12.86
CA ILE A 510 -17.46 1.00 13.17
C ILE A 510 -17.67 1.23 14.66
N ASP A 511 -16.63 1.71 15.31
CA ASP A 511 -16.69 2.07 16.72
C ASP A 511 -17.36 3.42 16.92
N ILE A 512 -18.31 3.48 17.85
CA ILE A 512 -19.10 4.65 18.20
C ILE A 512 -18.87 4.93 19.68
N PHE A 513 -18.17 6.02 19.96
CA PHE A 513 -17.90 6.46 21.32
C PHE A 513 -18.85 7.57 21.73
N ILE A 514 -19.50 7.39 22.87
CA ILE A 514 -20.56 8.25 23.40
C ILE A 514 -20.10 8.76 24.77
N PRO A 515 -19.50 9.96 24.85
CA PRO A 515 -19.24 10.63 26.12
C PRO A 515 -20.54 10.98 26.83
N GLU A 516 -20.65 10.62 28.11
CA GLU A 516 -21.81 10.88 28.95
C GLU A 516 -21.46 11.80 30.12
N SER A 517 -22.46 12.44 30.72
CA SER A 517 -22.21 13.30 31.90
C SER A 517 -21.68 12.53 33.13
N GLY A 518 -21.83 11.21 33.16
CA GLY A 518 -21.44 10.33 34.26
C GLY A 518 -20.41 9.24 33.90
N GLY A 519 -19.83 9.28 32.70
CA GLY A 519 -18.93 8.23 32.18
C GLY A 519 -18.87 8.26 30.65
N ASP A 520 -18.57 7.12 30.04
CA ASP A 520 -18.60 6.95 28.58
C ASP A 520 -19.09 5.55 28.19
N THR A 521 -19.49 5.43 26.93
CA THR A 521 -19.92 4.16 26.32
C THR A 521 -19.24 4.00 24.96
N LEU A 522 -18.64 2.84 24.71
CA LEU A 522 -18.18 2.40 23.39
C LEU A 522 -19.11 1.33 22.84
N LYS A 523 -19.57 1.49 21.59
CA LYS A 523 -20.40 0.53 20.85
C LYS A 523 -19.82 0.32 19.47
N THR A 524 -19.72 -0.94 19.02
CA THR A 524 -19.41 -1.24 17.63
C THR A 524 -20.69 -1.53 16.87
N VAL A 525 -20.90 -0.85 15.75
CA VAL A 525 -21.99 -1.14 14.80
C VAL A 525 -21.43 -1.76 13.54
N ILE A 526 -22.17 -2.68 12.91
CA ILE A 526 -21.77 -3.22 11.61
C ILE A 526 -22.60 -2.49 10.56
N ASN A 527 -21.92 -1.72 9.71
CA ASN A 527 -22.55 -1.16 8.53
C ASN A 527 -22.51 -2.25 7.45
N ASP A 528 -23.63 -2.94 7.20
CA ASP A 528 -23.62 -4.32 6.66
C ASP A 528 -24.19 -4.49 5.24
N SER A 529 -24.05 -3.47 4.38
CA SER A 529 -24.39 -3.41 2.93
C SER A 529 -25.61 -2.59 2.50
N LEU A 530 -26.19 -1.78 3.40
CA LEU A 530 -27.19 -0.80 3.01
C LEU A 530 -26.55 0.60 2.96
N ASP A 531 -26.82 1.35 1.89
CA ASP A 531 -26.46 2.78 1.77
C ASP A 531 -27.06 3.63 2.90
N TYR A 532 -27.98 3.08 3.70
CA TYR A 532 -28.57 3.71 4.86
C TYR A 532 -28.90 2.67 5.94
N GLN A 533 -28.45 2.92 7.17
CA GLN A 533 -28.82 2.15 8.37
C GLN A 533 -29.09 3.05 9.57
N GLU A 534 -29.93 2.56 10.48
CA GLU A 534 -30.19 3.18 11.76
C GLU A 534 -29.78 2.24 12.89
N PHE A 535 -29.11 2.79 13.90
CA PHE A 535 -28.71 2.09 15.10
C PHE A 535 -29.34 2.76 16.31
N THR A 536 -29.60 1.97 17.35
CA THR A 536 -30.15 2.46 18.61
C THR A 536 -29.38 1.86 19.77
N PHE A 537 -28.96 2.72 20.68
CA PHE A 537 -28.25 2.36 21.91
C PHE A 537 -28.98 2.92 23.12
N TYR A 538 -28.65 2.37 24.30
CA TYR A 538 -29.16 2.87 25.57
C TYR A 538 -27.97 3.22 26.47
N THR A 539 -28.03 4.41 27.07
CA THR A 539 -27.02 4.90 28.02
C THR A 539 -27.66 5.22 29.37
N ASN A 540 -26.86 5.16 30.44
CA ASN A 540 -27.34 5.36 31.81
C ASN A 540 -27.19 6.82 32.27
N SER A 541 -26.41 7.62 31.54
CA SER A 541 -26.27 9.06 31.74
C SER A 541 -26.53 9.81 30.43
N SER A 542 -26.75 11.12 30.55
CA SER A 542 -27.08 11.95 29.40
C SER A 542 -25.89 11.98 28.42
N PRO A 543 -26.09 11.57 27.15
CA PRO A 543 -25.10 11.74 26.10
C PRO A 543 -24.76 13.22 25.94
N THR A 544 -23.47 13.52 25.83
CA THR A 544 -22.96 14.89 25.61
C THR A 544 -22.39 15.07 24.21
N ASN A 545 -21.92 13.99 23.59
CA ASN A 545 -21.42 13.94 22.23
C ASN A 545 -21.55 12.53 21.64
N LEU A 546 -21.24 12.37 20.36
CA LEU A 546 -20.99 11.10 19.71
C LEU A 546 -19.78 11.24 18.78
N MET A 547 -18.82 10.32 18.89
CA MET A 547 -17.63 10.27 18.06
C MET A 547 -17.71 9.03 17.17
N PHE A 548 -17.68 9.27 15.86
CA PHE A 548 -17.72 8.23 14.83
C PHE A 548 -16.30 7.75 14.51
N ASP A 549 -16.03 6.48 14.78
CA ASP A 549 -14.73 5.83 14.67
C ASP A 549 -13.58 6.64 15.32
N PRO A 550 -13.62 6.83 16.66
CA PRO A 550 -12.64 7.67 17.37
C PRO A 550 -11.20 7.16 17.25
N GLY A 551 -11.01 5.86 17.01
CA GLY A 551 -9.71 5.23 16.78
C GLY A 551 -9.18 5.42 15.35
N ASN A 552 -10.02 5.88 14.42
CA ASN A 552 -9.71 5.92 12.99
C ASN A 552 -9.35 4.53 12.45
N TRP A 553 -10.09 3.50 12.85
CA TRP A 553 -9.88 2.14 12.38
C TRP A 553 -10.23 1.95 10.92
N VAL A 554 -11.17 2.75 10.40
CA VAL A 554 -11.74 2.59 9.06
C VAL A 554 -11.20 3.67 8.11
N LEU A 555 -10.67 3.23 6.96
CA LEU A 555 -10.38 4.09 5.81
C LEU A 555 -11.69 4.66 5.27
N LYS A 556 -11.91 5.97 5.48
CA LYS A 556 -13.18 6.62 5.13
C LYS A 556 -13.06 8.13 5.03
N GLU A 557 -14.03 8.72 4.36
CA GLU A 557 -14.50 10.07 4.65
C GLU A 557 -15.73 10.00 5.57
N ALA A 558 -15.87 10.94 6.50
CA ALA A 558 -17.04 10.98 7.39
C ALA A 558 -17.47 12.42 7.68
N THR A 559 -18.73 12.71 7.40
CA THR A 559 -19.35 14.01 7.65
C THR A 559 -20.52 13.86 8.61
N GLU A 560 -20.47 14.57 9.74
CA GLU A 560 -21.64 14.71 10.62
C GLU A 560 -22.65 15.66 9.96
N VAL A 561 -23.85 15.15 9.72
CA VAL A 561 -24.99 15.91 9.24
C VAL A 561 -25.97 16.11 10.39
N ALA A 562 -26.54 17.31 10.51
CA ALA A 562 -27.57 17.57 11.50
C ALA A 562 -28.67 16.50 11.35
N PRO A 563 -29.13 15.86 12.45
CA PRO A 563 -30.25 14.94 12.39
C PRO A 563 -31.35 15.64 11.66
N GLY A 564 -31.69 15.13 10.48
CA GLY A 564 -32.81 15.69 9.75
C GLY A 564 -33.99 15.62 10.71
N VAL A 565 -34.65 16.75 10.95
CA VAL A 565 -36.09 16.71 11.13
C VAL A 565 -36.61 16.07 9.84
N LYS A 566 -36.62 14.73 9.78
CA LYS A 566 -37.57 14.00 8.97
C LYS A 566 -38.90 14.28 9.67
N GLU A 567 -39.52 15.41 9.35
CA GLU A 567 -40.99 15.46 9.40
C GLU A 567 -41.45 14.21 8.68
N LYS A 568 -42.40 13.48 9.28
CA LYS A 568 -43.04 12.27 8.72
C LYS A 568 -43.44 12.47 7.26
N GLY A 569 -42.48 12.36 6.35
CA GLY A 569 -42.69 12.21 4.94
C GLY A 569 -43.25 10.82 4.82
N SER A 570 -44.56 10.74 4.60
CA SER A 570 -45.20 9.50 4.20
C SER A 570 -44.61 9.12 2.84
N TYR A 571 -43.45 8.44 2.84
CA TYR A 571 -42.91 7.80 1.65
C TYR A 571 -43.97 6.80 1.20
N THR A 572 -44.76 7.20 0.23
CA THR A 572 -45.67 6.27 -0.42
C THR A 572 -44.78 5.40 -1.30
N ARG A 573 -44.63 4.12 -0.95
CA ARG A 573 -43.83 3.13 -1.67
C ARG A 573 -43.99 3.31 -3.20
N GLY A 574 -42.91 3.67 -3.91
CA GLY A 574 -42.89 3.81 -5.37
C GLY A 574 -42.91 5.23 -5.94
N THR A 575 -42.36 6.22 -5.23
CA THR A 575 -42.13 7.60 -5.72
C THR A 575 -40.68 8.02 -5.55
N ASN A 576 -40.00 8.44 -6.63
CA ASN A 576 -38.63 8.98 -6.57
C ASN A 576 -38.67 10.46 -6.95
N LEU A 577 -38.10 11.34 -6.12
CA LEU A 577 -37.87 12.76 -6.40
C LEU A 577 -36.37 13.03 -6.33
N SER A 578 -35.76 13.45 -7.42
CA SER A 578 -34.37 13.90 -7.45
C SER A 578 -34.26 15.32 -7.99
N ILE A 579 -33.34 16.09 -7.40
CA ILE A 579 -33.06 17.48 -7.79
C ILE A 579 -31.57 17.64 -8.01
N PHE A 580 -31.17 18.30 -9.10
CA PHE A 580 -29.77 18.52 -9.44
C PHE A 580 -29.61 19.76 -10.34
N PRO A 581 -28.56 20.58 -10.18
CA PRO A 581 -27.60 20.56 -9.08
C PRO A 581 -28.22 21.05 -7.76
N ASN A 582 -27.62 20.67 -6.63
CA ASN A 582 -27.96 21.18 -5.31
C ASN A 582 -26.69 21.19 -4.44
N PRO A 583 -26.07 22.36 -4.17
CA PRO A 583 -26.59 23.71 -4.41
C PRO A 583 -26.66 24.12 -5.90
N ALA A 584 -27.61 24.99 -6.26
CA ALA A 584 -27.81 25.48 -7.62
C ALA A 584 -27.47 26.97 -7.78
N ARG A 585 -26.85 27.31 -8.93
CA ARG A 585 -26.49 28.70 -9.28
C ARG A 585 -27.35 29.27 -10.41
N THR A 586 -27.79 28.46 -11.37
CA THR A 586 -28.44 28.93 -12.61
C THR A 586 -29.80 28.29 -12.84
N SER A 587 -29.92 26.99 -12.61
CA SER A 587 -31.18 26.25 -12.71
C SER A 587 -31.13 25.00 -11.84
N VAL A 588 -32.30 24.44 -11.58
CA VAL A 588 -32.48 23.15 -10.89
C VAL A 588 -33.29 22.25 -11.80
N SER A 589 -32.70 21.13 -12.19
CA SER A 589 -33.44 20.02 -12.79
C SER A 589 -34.19 19.28 -11.69
N ILE A 590 -35.48 19.06 -11.90
CA ILE A 590 -36.38 18.35 -11.00
C ILE A 590 -36.88 17.12 -11.75
N SER A 591 -36.43 15.94 -11.33
CA SER A 591 -36.81 14.66 -11.90
C SER A 591 -37.70 13.90 -10.91
N PHE A 592 -38.83 13.39 -11.38
CA PHE A 592 -39.77 12.67 -10.55
C PHE A 592 -40.44 11.51 -11.30
N SER A 593 -40.59 10.38 -10.63
CA SER A 593 -41.27 9.20 -11.18
C SER A 593 -42.34 8.66 -10.22
N LEU A 594 -43.51 8.32 -10.78
CA LEU A 594 -44.59 7.59 -10.11
C LEU A 594 -44.80 6.25 -10.80
N LYS A 595 -45.01 5.19 -10.01
CA LYS A 595 -45.29 3.84 -10.51
C LYS A 595 -46.48 3.75 -11.49
N ASN A 596 -47.42 4.70 -11.46
CA ASN A 596 -48.60 4.73 -12.33
C ASN A 596 -48.56 5.81 -13.43
N ASN A 597 -47.43 6.51 -13.59
CA ASN A 597 -47.20 7.56 -14.60
C ASN A 597 -48.29 8.65 -14.68
N LYS A 598 -49.03 8.86 -13.57
CA LYS A 598 -50.05 9.90 -13.45
C LYS A 598 -49.38 11.28 -13.31
N PRO A 599 -50.02 12.35 -13.80
CA PRO A 599 -49.48 13.68 -13.63
C PRO A 599 -49.51 14.16 -12.18
N PHE A 600 -48.62 15.09 -11.88
CA PHE A 600 -48.46 15.73 -10.57
C PHE A 600 -48.07 17.19 -10.77
N ASP A 601 -48.24 17.97 -9.71
CA ASP A 601 -47.86 19.37 -9.66
C ASP A 601 -46.61 19.53 -8.80
N ILE A 602 -45.71 20.42 -9.21
CA ILE A 602 -44.51 20.78 -8.46
C ILE A 602 -44.69 22.19 -7.94
N TYR A 603 -44.51 22.38 -6.65
CA TYR A 603 -44.56 23.65 -5.96
C TYR A 603 -43.17 23.97 -5.43
N ILE A 604 -42.81 25.24 -5.44
CA ILE A 604 -41.55 25.73 -4.90
C ILE A 604 -41.89 26.76 -3.84
N PHE A 605 -41.43 26.53 -2.62
CA PHE A 605 -41.64 27.42 -1.48
C PHE A 605 -40.32 28.01 -1.01
N ASP A 606 -40.35 29.23 -0.48
CA ASP A 606 -39.24 29.74 0.32
C ASP A 606 -39.34 29.24 1.77
N ILE A 607 -38.34 29.57 2.60
CA ILE A 607 -38.28 29.16 4.01
C ILE A 607 -39.46 29.64 4.87
N THR A 608 -40.23 30.63 4.41
CA THR A 608 -41.40 31.13 5.13
C THR A 608 -42.68 30.35 4.79
N GLY A 609 -42.59 29.37 3.88
CA GLY A 609 -43.73 28.63 3.35
C GLY A 609 -44.49 29.38 2.25
N ARG A 610 -43.97 30.52 1.78
CA ARG A 610 -44.59 31.26 0.67
C ARG A 610 -44.26 30.57 -0.65
N GLU A 611 -45.28 30.38 -1.48
CA GLU A 611 -45.12 29.79 -2.81
C GLU A 611 -44.42 30.77 -3.76
N VAL A 612 -43.28 30.34 -4.29
CA VAL A 612 -42.40 31.11 -5.16
C VAL A 612 -42.63 30.74 -6.63
N ASN A 613 -42.82 29.46 -6.93
CA ASN A 613 -43.12 29.00 -8.29
C ASN A 613 -43.93 27.68 -8.28
N ARG A 614 -44.55 27.34 -9.42
CA ARG A 614 -45.26 26.07 -9.62
C ARG A 614 -45.21 25.60 -11.06
N PHE A 615 -45.12 24.29 -11.24
CA PHE A 615 -45.26 23.60 -12.51
C PHE A 615 -46.41 22.60 -12.42
N SER A 616 -47.46 22.78 -13.20
CA SER A 616 -48.61 21.86 -13.19
C SER A 616 -48.51 20.76 -14.26
N ASP A 617 -49.20 19.64 -14.02
CA ASP A 617 -49.42 18.54 -14.98
C ASP A 617 -48.12 17.97 -15.58
N ARG A 618 -47.11 17.74 -14.73
CA ARG A 618 -45.79 17.26 -15.17
C ARG A 618 -45.68 15.73 -15.18
N LYS A 619 -44.81 15.22 -16.05
CA LYS A 619 -44.34 13.82 -16.11
C LYS A 619 -42.83 13.81 -16.29
N GLY A 620 -42.12 12.98 -15.52
CA GLY A 620 -40.67 12.83 -15.65
C GLY A 620 -39.90 14.04 -15.12
N LYS A 621 -39.35 14.86 -16.03
CA LYS A 621 -38.36 15.90 -15.72
C LYS A 621 -38.87 17.30 -16.04
N THR A 622 -38.60 18.27 -15.18
CA THR A 622 -38.76 19.71 -15.46
C THR A 622 -37.54 20.48 -14.98
N VAL A 623 -37.37 21.72 -15.45
CA VAL A 623 -36.28 22.60 -15.02
C VAL A 623 -36.85 23.88 -14.44
N TRP A 624 -36.38 24.24 -13.25
CA TRP A 624 -36.63 25.53 -12.64
C TRP A 624 -35.43 26.45 -12.83
N ASN A 625 -35.59 27.50 -13.62
CA ASN A 625 -34.54 28.50 -13.90
C ASN A 625 -34.41 29.56 -12.81
N LEU A 626 -34.71 29.19 -11.56
CA LEU A 626 -34.59 30.06 -10.38
C LEU A 626 -35.40 31.36 -10.47
N ASN A 627 -36.55 31.33 -11.16
CA ASN A 627 -37.45 32.47 -11.27
C ASN A 627 -38.71 32.25 -10.43
N ASP A 628 -39.30 33.32 -9.92
CA ASP A 628 -40.62 33.30 -9.28
C ASP A 628 -41.75 33.31 -10.33
N ARG A 629 -43.00 33.36 -9.88
CA ARG A 629 -44.19 33.42 -10.76
C ARG A 629 -44.29 34.68 -11.62
N ARG A 630 -43.58 35.76 -11.27
CA ARG A 630 -43.53 37.01 -12.03
C ARG A 630 -42.41 36.99 -13.07
N GLY A 631 -41.58 35.95 -13.07
CA GLY A 631 -40.42 35.82 -13.94
C GLY A 631 -39.16 36.48 -13.38
N GLU A 632 -39.20 36.94 -12.12
CA GLU A 632 -38.04 37.55 -11.46
C GLU A 632 -37.18 36.49 -10.80
N ARG A 633 -35.85 36.68 -10.83
CA ARG A 633 -34.92 35.73 -10.23
C ARG A 633 -35.07 35.71 -8.70
N VAL A 634 -35.13 34.52 -8.14
CA VAL A 634 -35.25 34.32 -6.70
C VAL A 634 -33.92 34.59 -5.99
N GLY A 635 -33.99 35.10 -4.76
CA GLY A 635 -32.80 35.41 -3.96
C GLY A 635 -32.02 34.17 -3.53
N LYS A 636 -30.79 34.36 -3.10
CA LYS A 636 -29.99 33.30 -2.47
C LYS A 636 -30.68 32.81 -1.20
N GLY A 637 -30.65 31.51 -0.95
CA GLY A 637 -31.31 30.92 0.21
C GLY A 637 -31.82 29.51 -0.02
N ILE A 638 -32.55 29.01 0.97
CA ILE A 638 -33.13 27.66 0.95
C ILE A 638 -34.54 27.73 0.37
N TYR A 639 -34.84 26.80 -0.53
CA TYR A 639 -36.17 26.61 -1.11
C TYR A 639 -36.58 25.15 -0.99
N PHE A 640 -37.88 24.91 -0.99
CA PHE A 640 -38.47 23.58 -0.90
C PHE A 640 -39.25 23.26 -2.15
N ILE A 641 -38.87 22.19 -2.83
CA ILE A 641 -39.56 21.66 -4.00
C ILE A 641 -40.49 20.55 -3.53
N GLN A 642 -41.79 20.75 -3.66
CA GLN A 642 -42.82 19.83 -3.21
C GLN A 642 -43.65 19.33 -4.38
N CYS A 643 -43.70 18.01 -4.56
CA CYS A 643 -44.58 17.34 -5.51
C CYS A 643 -45.93 17.05 -4.85
N LYS A 644 -47.03 17.51 -5.43
CA LYS A 644 -48.39 17.28 -4.96
C LYS A 644 -49.27 16.63 -6.03
N ARG A 645 -50.31 15.93 -5.58
CA ARG A 645 -51.46 15.54 -6.41
C ARG A 645 -52.74 15.89 -5.67
N GLY A 646 -53.44 16.90 -6.16
CA GLY A 646 -54.49 17.56 -5.36
C GLY A 646 -53.86 18.19 -4.11
N ASP A 647 -54.50 18.02 -2.96
CA ASP A 647 -54.01 18.58 -1.69
C ASP A 647 -52.96 17.69 -0.99
N THR A 648 -52.65 16.52 -1.54
CA THR A 648 -51.71 15.56 -0.93
C THR A 648 -50.28 15.80 -1.42
N ALA A 649 -49.35 16.04 -0.50
CA ALA A 649 -47.92 16.04 -0.77
C ALA A 649 -47.41 14.60 -0.94
N LEU A 650 -46.72 14.34 -2.05
CA LEU A 650 -46.17 13.04 -2.42
C LEU A 650 -44.68 12.93 -2.08
N ALA A 651 -43.93 14.02 -2.27
CA ALA A 651 -42.51 14.12 -1.95
C ALA A 651 -42.12 15.59 -1.76
N THR A 652 -41.13 15.86 -0.92
CA THR A 652 -40.56 17.19 -0.72
C THR A 652 -39.04 17.07 -0.73
N SER A 653 -38.35 17.98 -1.40
CA SER A 653 -36.88 18.05 -1.43
C SER A 653 -36.40 19.48 -1.21
N LYS A 654 -35.28 19.63 -0.49
CA LYS A 654 -34.67 20.92 -0.15
C LYS A 654 -33.62 21.28 -1.20
N VAL A 655 -33.69 22.49 -1.76
CA VAL A 655 -32.68 23.01 -2.67
C VAL A 655 -32.05 24.30 -2.14
N VAL A 656 -30.73 24.41 -2.23
CA VAL A 656 -29.96 25.58 -1.81
C VAL A 656 -29.59 26.40 -3.05
N ILE A 657 -29.93 27.69 -3.06
CA ILE A 657 -29.60 28.63 -4.14
C ILE A 657 -28.47 29.55 -3.69
N LEU A 658 -27.37 29.55 -4.45
CA LEU A 658 -26.12 30.27 -4.15
C LEU A 658 -25.98 31.63 -4.83
#